data_AF-A0A1B0FFQ7-F1
#
_entry.id   AF-A0A1B0FFQ7-F1
#
_cell.length_a   1.000
_cell.length_b   1.000
_cell.length_c   1.000
_cell.angle_alpha   90.00
_cell.angle_beta   90.00
_cell.angle_gamma   90.00
#
_symmetry.space_group_name_H-M   'P 1'
#
loop_
_entity.id
_entity.type
_entity.pdbx_description
1 polymer ?
#
loop_
_entity_poly.entity_id
_entity_poly.type
_entity_poly.pdbx_seq_one_letter_code
_entity_poly.pdbx_strand_id
1 'polypeptide(L)'
;MMIRGSAICLFMLLATPPCRSYVQKISSSGYSIIHSKRAIDVFPGPIENAIPTVFVNTSPAPSNPFMPPIYGPGYPQAGQASCAVPPPACPKSQYRSMDGSCNHLEQPQLGMANTRYGRLVAAKYGDGVSAPTRSITGDELPNARLVSLVVFGEMDVPDPQFTLVNMQWGQVITHDMSMQAGGTQSRKHPTRCCTDDGLLISNDLLPSTCFAILVPPNDPAFSQVGIQCLNFVRTLTDLDANCPDRQQQAEQLTTVTSYMDLSLVYGSSIQQNSQIREFRGGRMIVEERNGAEWLPSSQNVTGDCDAIDLTEVCYRAGDIRVNQNPGLAMLHTILLREHNRIADGLAKLNPHWDDRTLFQEARKINIAEYEHISYYEWLPIFLGYENMLKNRLIYSAPKTTHINDYDPSIDPSVLNGHATAAFRYFHSQIEGRLDLAKKHLSAQLTIECFRTFYIREWRWVPKIRLMANIISLFVSLFSLMSELRSVAGALRLSDWFNRPGIIELGDNFDSLTRGHATQPQELTDINFDREIKHYLFRRNRPFGSDLRAIDIQRNRDHGLASYNDYREFCGLRRANNWEDFTDLIDVEIVEKLKTLYASHEDVDVTVGGSIERHVIGALAGPTFLCILTEQFYRTRVGDRFFYENGDKYAGFTPDQLAEIRKASMARLLCDNGNSIESMQPKAFLQVSNSNPVVSCSNIREVDLSKWIDQKVYLTAAPLHYGK
;
A
#
# COMPACT_ATOMS: atom_id res chain seq x y z
N MET A 1 40.75 31.24 -52.50
CA MET A 1 40.54 29.85 -52.95
C MET A 1 40.80 28.95 -51.75
N MET A 2 39.85 28.07 -51.41
CA MET A 2 39.94 26.75 -50.72
C MET A 2 41.29 26.35 -50.05
N ILE A 3 41.44 25.62 -48.94
CA ILE A 3 40.62 24.69 -48.12
C ILE A 3 41.58 24.12 -47.03
N ARG A 4 41.05 23.75 -45.83
CA ARG A 4 41.50 22.74 -44.80
C ARG A 4 42.99 22.64 -44.39
N GLY A 5 43.39 22.30 -43.16
CA GLY A 5 42.70 21.83 -41.96
C GLY A 5 43.71 21.31 -40.91
N SER A 6 43.20 21.11 -39.69
CA SER A 6 43.64 20.18 -38.64
C SER A 6 44.95 20.42 -37.87
N ALA A 7 44.82 20.90 -36.63
CA ALA A 7 45.77 20.65 -35.54
C ALA A 7 45.01 20.31 -34.25
N ILE A 8 45.11 19.02 -33.92
CA ILE A 8 45.09 18.31 -32.64
C ILE A 8 45.10 19.23 -31.39
N CYS A 9 44.11 19.09 -30.52
CA CYS A 9 44.23 19.41 -29.10
C CYS A 9 43.66 18.27 -28.24
N LEU A 10 44.45 17.94 -27.22
CA LEU A 10 44.44 16.77 -26.37
C LEU A 10 43.23 16.75 -25.42
N PHE A 11 42.35 15.74 -25.52
CA PHE A 11 41.36 15.42 -24.49
C PHE A 11 41.92 14.30 -23.59
N MET A 12 42.30 14.65 -22.36
CA MET A 12 42.36 13.67 -21.27
C MET A 12 40.93 13.36 -20.84
N LEU A 13 40.38 12.27 -21.36
CA LEU A 13 39.20 11.62 -20.80
C LEU A 13 39.63 10.87 -19.53
N LEU A 14 39.29 11.43 -18.37
CA LEU A 14 39.18 10.65 -17.13
C LEU A 14 38.06 9.64 -17.35
N ALA A 15 38.42 8.36 -17.42
CA ALA A 15 37.50 7.25 -17.42
C ALA A 15 36.73 7.23 -16.09
N THR A 16 35.50 7.71 -16.10
CA THR A 16 34.49 7.25 -15.14
C THR A 16 34.05 5.85 -15.59
N PRO A 17 34.09 4.82 -14.72
CA PRO A 17 33.51 3.54 -15.07
C PRO A 17 31.98 3.74 -15.22
N PRO A 18 31.33 3.13 -16.21
CA PRO A 18 29.88 3.20 -16.30
C PRO A 18 29.29 2.41 -15.13
N CYS A 19 28.61 3.08 -14.21
CA CYS A 19 27.63 2.44 -13.33
C CYS A 19 26.51 1.87 -14.20
N ARG A 20 26.70 0.65 -14.69
CA ARG A 20 25.66 -0.20 -15.27
C ARG A 20 25.33 -1.26 -14.23
N SER A 21 24.49 -0.92 -13.27
CA SER A 21 23.80 -1.89 -12.41
C SER A 21 22.73 -2.61 -13.24
N TYR A 22 23.16 -3.48 -14.16
CA TYR A 22 22.24 -4.45 -14.72
C TYR A 22 21.96 -5.47 -13.62
N VAL A 23 20.86 -5.30 -12.90
CA VAL A 23 20.27 -6.39 -12.11
C VAL A 23 20.13 -7.56 -13.07
N GLN A 24 20.93 -8.61 -12.87
CA GLN A 24 20.81 -9.82 -13.68
C GLN A 24 19.42 -10.40 -13.44
N LYS A 25 18.59 -10.45 -14.48
CA LYS A 25 17.23 -10.99 -14.37
C LYS A 25 17.20 -12.46 -14.82
N ILE A 26 16.37 -13.25 -14.16
CA ILE A 26 16.21 -14.68 -14.45
C ILE A 26 14.99 -14.91 -15.36
N SER A 27 15.13 -15.86 -16.30
CA SER A 27 14.05 -16.33 -17.17
C SER A 27 12.80 -16.76 -16.38
N SER A 28 11.61 -16.57 -16.96
CA SER A 28 10.30 -16.93 -16.38
C SER A 28 10.02 -18.44 -16.28
N SER A 29 11.02 -19.29 -16.53
CA SER A 29 10.92 -20.74 -16.52
C SER A 29 11.38 -21.32 -15.17
N GLY A 30 10.45 -21.70 -14.28
CA GLY A 30 10.83 -22.59 -13.18
C GLY A 30 9.92 -22.73 -11.96
N TYR A 31 8.94 -21.86 -11.72
CA TYR A 31 8.08 -21.97 -10.53
C TYR A 31 6.62 -22.28 -10.93
N SER A 32 5.99 -23.19 -10.19
CA SER A 32 4.58 -23.55 -10.35
C SER A 32 3.79 -23.00 -9.18
N ILE A 33 2.87 -22.09 -9.43
CA ILE A 33 1.88 -21.68 -8.43
C ILE A 33 0.83 -22.79 -8.39
N ILE A 34 0.87 -23.59 -7.32
CA ILE A 34 -0.17 -24.57 -7.06
C ILE A 34 -1.33 -23.79 -6.43
N HIS A 35 -2.28 -23.35 -7.25
CA HIS A 35 -3.60 -22.99 -6.74
C HIS A 35 -4.14 -24.24 -6.04
N SER A 36 -4.16 -24.21 -4.71
CA SER A 36 -4.42 -25.36 -3.85
C SER A 36 -5.51 -26.28 -4.43
N LYS A 37 -5.10 -27.46 -4.89
CA LYS A 37 -5.98 -28.63 -4.97
C LYS A 37 -5.70 -29.47 -3.73
N ARG A 38 -6.51 -29.37 -2.67
CA ARG A 38 -6.69 -30.51 -1.75
C ARG A 38 -7.98 -30.49 -0.93
N ALA A 39 -8.66 -31.63 -1.05
CA ALA A 39 -9.45 -32.37 -0.07
C ALA A 39 -10.59 -31.63 0.65
N ILE A 40 -11.77 -31.75 0.05
CA ILE A 40 -13.06 -31.53 0.69
C ILE A 40 -13.35 -32.73 1.59
N ASP A 41 -13.49 -32.52 2.91
CA ASP A 41 -14.23 -33.44 3.78
C ASP A 41 -15.61 -32.85 4.05
N VAL A 42 -16.62 -33.42 3.39
CA VAL A 42 -18.05 -33.08 3.53
C VAL A 42 -18.64 -33.80 4.72
N PHE A 43 -19.32 -33.09 5.62
CA PHE A 43 -20.36 -33.66 6.48
C PHE A 43 -21.65 -32.84 6.35
N PRO A 44 -22.80 -33.43 5.96
CA PRO A 44 -24.08 -32.74 5.89
C PRO A 44 -24.92 -32.97 7.15
N GLY A 45 -25.65 -31.94 7.59
CA GLY A 45 -26.72 -32.04 8.60
C GLY A 45 -27.77 -30.94 8.41
N PRO A 46 -29.08 -31.20 8.63
CA PRO A 46 -30.16 -30.48 7.96
C PRO A 46 -30.76 -29.29 8.72
N ILE A 47 -31.44 -28.47 7.92
CA ILE A 47 -32.13 -27.18 8.14
C ILE A 47 -33.38 -27.32 9.03
N GLU A 48 -33.65 -26.34 9.89
CA GLU A 48 -35.02 -25.96 10.28
C GLU A 48 -35.23 -24.43 10.39
N ASN A 49 -36.47 -24.02 10.07
CA ASN A 49 -36.94 -22.67 9.76
C ASN A 49 -37.41 -21.88 11.00
N ALA A 50 -37.28 -20.54 10.97
CA ALA A 50 -38.32 -19.61 11.45
C ALA A 50 -38.06 -18.14 11.03
N ILE A 51 -39.12 -17.44 10.61
CA ILE A 51 -39.23 -15.99 10.34
C ILE A 51 -40.52 -15.52 11.09
N PRO A 52 -40.85 -14.22 11.25
CA PRO A 52 -40.18 -13.05 11.87
C PRO A 52 -41.07 -12.42 12.99
N THR A 53 -40.64 -11.30 13.59
CA THR A 53 -41.56 -10.16 13.82
C THR A 53 -40.82 -8.82 13.88
N VAL A 54 -41.36 -7.86 13.14
CA VAL A 54 -40.95 -6.44 13.00
C VAL A 54 -41.70 -5.60 14.04
N PHE A 55 -41.06 -4.59 14.62
CA PHE A 55 -41.75 -3.36 15.05
C PHE A 55 -40.90 -2.12 14.77
N VAL A 56 -41.55 -1.12 14.17
CA VAL A 56 -41.06 0.22 13.83
C VAL A 56 -41.61 1.19 14.86
N ASN A 57 -40.80 2.15 15.34
CA ASN A 57 -41.23 3.54 15.47
C ASN A 57 -40.07 4.51 15.80
N THR A 58 -40.36 5.77 15.47
CA THR A 58 -39.52 6.89 15.05
C THR A 58 -38.76 7.67 16.12
N SER A 59 -37.66 8.30 15.67
CA SER A 59 -36.77 9.32 16.25
C SER A 59 -37.35 10.25 17.35
N PRO A 60 -36.52 10.67 18.31
CA PRO A 60 -35.73 11.90 18.12
C PRO A 60 -34.22 11.69 18.36
N ALA A 61 -33.40 12.54 17.73
CA ALA A 61 -31.93 12.46 17.62
C ALA A 61 -31.19 11.89 18.86
N PRO A 62 -30.50 10.73 18.75
CA PRO A 62 -29.82 10.14 19.90
C PRO A 62 -28.29 10.26 19.81
N SER A 63 -27.68 10.43 20.99
CA SER A 63 -26.35 9.91 21.34
C SER A 63 -26.04 8.57 20.66
N ASN A 64 -24.78 8.38 20.23
CA ASN A 64 -24.22 7.15 19.64
C ASN A 64 -25.13 5.89 19.79
N PRO A 65 -25.83 5.45 18.72
CA PRO A 65 -26.87 4.42 18.78
C PRO A 65 -26.32 2.99 18.83
N PHE A 66 -25.00 2.80 18.88
CA PHE A 66 -24.40 1.49 18.94
C PHE A 66 -24.26 1.06 20.41
N MET A 67 -25.19 0.23 20.90
CA MET A 67 -24.76 -0.78 21.88
C MET A 67 -23.54 -1.51 21.28
N PRO A 68 -22.49 -1.83 22.05
CA PRO A 68 -21.41 -2.66 21.54
C PRO A 68 -22.08 -3.93 20.97
N PRO A 69 -21.86 -4.25 19.68
CA PRO A 69 -22.57 -5.32 19.04
C PRO A 69 -22.20 -6.61 19.76
N ILE A 70 -23.19 -7.48 19.92
CA ILE A 70 -22.99 -8.81 20.53
C ILE A 70 -21.98 -9.64 19.69
N TYR A 71 -21.78 -9.25 18.42
CA TYR A 71 -20.93 -9.89 17.43
C TYR A 71 -20.03 -8.85 16.72
N GLY A 72 -18.86 -9.27 16.25
CA GLY A 72 -17.89 -8.39 15.60
C GLY A 72 -16.72 -7.97 16.50
N PRO A 73 -15.66 -7.39 15.92
CA PRO A 73 -14.42 -7.08 16.63
C PRO A 73 -14.60 -5.95 17.64
N GLY A 74 -14.01 -6.12 18.83
CA GLY A 74 -13.75 -4.99 19.74
C GLY A 74 -12.71 -4.04 19.14
N TYR A 75 -12.71 -2.77 19.57
CA TYR A 75 -11.73 -1.79 19.13
C TYR A 75 -10.30 -2.29 19.46
N PRO A 76 -9.33 -2.24 18.53
CA PRO A 76 -7.96 -2.61 18.83
C PRO A 76 -7.40 -1.71 19.94
N GLN A 77 -7.20 -2.28 21.13
CA GLN A 77 -6.53 -1.58 22.22
C GLN A 77 -5.04 -1.92 22.21
N ALA A 78 -4.18 -0.91 22.39
CA ALA A 78 -2.75 -1.12 22.45
C ALA A 78 -2.41 -2.12 23.57
N GLY A 79 -1.61 -3.13 23.25
CA GLY A 79 -1.24 -4.20 24.19
C GLY A 79 -2.35 -5.23 24.47
N GLN A 80 -3.47 -5.21 23.74
CA GLN A 80 -4.52 -6.24 23.86
C GLN A 80 -4.86 -6.84 22.50
N ALA A 81 -5.29 -8.11 22.53
CA ALA A 81 -5.81 -8.81 21.37
C ALA A 81 -7.15 -9.46 21.73
N SER A 82 -8.05 -9.51 20.76
CA SER A 82 -9.34 -10.20 20.87
C SER A 82 -9.59 -10.96 19.58
N CYS A 83 -10.28 -12.09 19.68
CA CYS A 83 -10.60 -12.92 18.52
C CYS A 83 -11.99 -12.53 18.00
N ALA A 84 -12.15 -12.54 16.68
CA ALA A 84 -13.43 -12.26 16.06
C ALA A 84 -14.50 -13.29 16.48
N VAL A 85 -15.72 -12.81 16.71
CA VAL A 85 -16.90 -13.67 16.88
C VAL A 85 -17.75 -13.54 15.60
N PRO A 86 -17.78 -14.58 14.74
CA PRO A 86 -18.55 -14.53 13.51
C PRO A 86 -20.06 -14.52 13.79
N PRO A 87 -20.87 -13.91 12.91
CA PRO A 87 -22.32 -14.01 13.00
C PRO A 87 -22.78 -15.47 12.76
N PRO A 88 -23.87 -15.91 13.41
CA PRO A 88 -24.36 -17.29 13.29
C PRO A 88 -24.94 -17.63 11.91
N ALA A 89 -25.34 -16.62 11.13
CA ALA A 89 -25.86 -16.79 9.77
C ALA A 89 -25.59 -15.53 8.95
N CYS A 90 -25.40 -15.71 7.64
CA CYS A 90 -25.09 -14.64 6.71
C CYS A 90 -26.24 -14.36 5.74
N PRO A 91 -26.92 -13.20 5.83
CA PRO A 91 -27.85 -12.79 4.80
C PRO A 91 -27.11 -12.37 3.54
N LYS A 92 -27.68 -12.66 2.37
CA LYS A 92 -27.18 -12.08 1.11
C LYS A 92 -27.38 -10.57 1.14
N SER A 93 -26.29 -9.83 1.05
CA SER A 93 -26.25 -8.37 1.09
C SER A 93 -25.61 -7.82 -0.18
N GLN A 94 -26.09 -6.65 -0.62
CA GLN A 94 -25.52 -5.86 -1.72
C GLN A 94 -24.19 -5.21 -1.34
N TYR A 95 -23.93 -5.01 -0.04
CA TYR A 95 -22.76 -4.30 0.47
C TYR A 95 -21.94 -5.17 1.42
N ARG A 96 -20.62 -4.93 1.41
CA ARG A 96 -19.65 -5.47 2.37
C ARG A 96 -20.01 -5.03 3.79
N SER A 97 -19.83 -5.90 4.78
CA SER A 97 -19.83 -5.46 6.17
C SER A 97 -18.61 -4.57 6.46
N MET A 98 -18.56 -3.96 7.65
CA MET A 98 -17.40 -3.16 8.06
C MET A 98 -16.24 -4.03 8.57
N ASP A 99 -16.53 -5.21 9.09
CA ASP A 99 -15.57 -6.11 9.73
C ASP A 99 -15.14 -7.28 8.83
N GLY A 100 -15.57 -7.30 7.57
CA GLY A 100 -15.30 -8.35 6.60
C GLY A 100 -16.19 -9.59 6.72
N SER A 101 -17.06 -9.67 7.74
CA SER A 101 -17.97 -10.81 7.93
C SER A 101 -18.92 -11.02 6.75
N CYS A 102 -19.33 -12.27 6.55
CA CYS A 102 -20.30 -12.65 5.53
C CYS A 102 -19.92 -12.34 4.08
N ASN A 103 -18.62 -12.12 3.81
CA ASN A 103 -18.11 -12.23 2.45
C ASN A 103 -18.26 -13.70 2.00
N HIS A 104 -17.64 -14.63 2.75
CA HIS A 104 -17.91 -16.06 2.64
C HIS A 104 -19.19 -16.42 3.41
N LEU A 105 -20.18 -16.99 2.72
CA LEU A 105 -21.51 -17.20 3.30
C LEU A 105 -21.60 -18.40 4.26
N GLU A 106 -20.83 -19.46 4.03
CA GLU A 106 -20.84 -20.68 4.89
C GLU A 106 -19.83 -20.62 6.05
N GLN A 107 -18.74 -19.87 5.90
CA GLN A 107 -17.70 -19.64 6.90
C GLN A 107 -17.54 -18.12 7.12
N PRO A 108 -18.44 -17.50 7.89
CA PRO A 108 -18.55 -16.03 8.00
C PRO A 108 -17.28 -15.34 8.50
N GLN A 109 -16.40 -16.08 9.19
CA GLN A 109 -15.15 -15.62 9.78
C GLN A 109 -14.01 -15.37 8.78
N LEU A 110 -14.06 -15.97 7.59
CA LEU A 110 -12.95 -15.89 6.65
C LEU A 110 -12.75 -14.45 6.17
N GLY A 111 -11.53 -13.93 6.33
CA GLY A 111 -11.16 -12.55 6.02
C GLY A 111 -11.71 -11.47 6.96
N MET A 112 -12.35 -11.84 8.07
CA MET A 112 -12.79 -10.88 9.08
C MET A 112 -11.60 -10.21 9.79
N ALA A 113 -11.77 -8.98 10.25
CA ALA A 113 -10.84 -8.36 11.19
C ALA A 113 -10.81 -9.13 12.52
N ASN A 114 -9.69 -9.04 13.26
CA ASN A 114 -9.41 -9.78 14.50
C ASN A 114 -9.36 -11.31 14.31
N THR A 115 -8.88 -11.78 13.16
CA THR A 115 -8.68 -13.20 12.85
C THR A 115 -7.22 -13.53 12.62
N ARG A 116 -6.90 -14.83 12.51
CA ARG A 116 -5.54 -15.34 12.29
C ARG A 116 -5.08 -15.04 10.87
N TYR A 117 -3.78 -14.76 10.71
CA TYR A 117 -3.17 -14.81 9.37
C TYR A 117 -3.22 -16.24 8.80
N GLY A 118 -3.37 -16.37 7.49
CA GLY A 118 -3.20 -17.63 6.78
C GLY A 118 -1.74 -18.04 6.66
N ARG A 119 -1.46 -19.31 6.35
CA ARG A 119 -0.09 -19.81 6.10
C ARG A 119 0.00 -20.65 4.84
N LEU A 120 1.05 -20.41 4.04
CA LEU A 120 1.46 -21.30 2.95
C LEU A 120 2.34 -22.45 3.45
N VAL A 121 3.21 -22.13 4.41
CA VAL A 121 4.17 -23.05 5.02
C VAL A 121 3.95 -23.03 6.53
N ALA A 122 4.02 -24.20 7.18
CA ALA A 122 3.82 -24.36 8.61
C ALA A 122 4.76 -23.46 9.44
N ALA A 123 4.33 -23.07 10.63
CA ALA A 123 5.13 -22.21 11.50
C ALA A 123 6.36 -22.93 12.06
N LYS A 124 7.48 -22.21 12.19
CA LYS A 124 8.76 -22.72 12.71
C LYS A 124 9.20 -21.93 13.94
N TYR A 125 8.68 -22.32 15.10
CA TYR A 125 9.08 -21.79 16.40
C TYR A 125 10.18 -22.63 17.05
N GLY A 126 11.04 -22.01 17.88
CA GLY A 126 12.15 -22.68 18.54
C GLY A 126 11.74 -23.77 19.53
N ASP A 127 10.56 -23.64 20.13
CA ASP A 127 9.92 -24.64 21.00
C ASP A 127 8.78 -25.40 20.29
N GLY A 128 8.59 -25.16 18.99
CA GLY A 128 7.47 -25.68 18.21
C GLY A 128 6.12 -25.00 18.49
N VAL A 129 6.04 -24.06 19.44
CA VAL A 129 4.78 -23.42 19.87
C VAL A 129 4.78 -21.93 19.64
N SER A 130 5.66 -21.16 20.29
CA SER A 130 5.67 -19.69 20.18
C SER A 130 7.02 -19.04 20.44
N ALA A 131 8.03 -19.76 20.93
CA ALA A 131 9.35 -19.18 21.17
C ALA A 131 10.03 -18.80 19.84
N PRO A 132 10.72 -17.64 19.76
CA PRO A 132 11.42 -17.24 18.54
C PRO A 132 12.30 -18.34 17.95
N THR A 133 12.37 -18.39 16.62
CA THR A 133 13.09 -19.43 15.87
C THR A 133 14.56 -19.50 16.26
N ARG A 134 15.08 -20.73 16.40
CA ARG A 134 16.50 -21.03 16.64
C ARG A 134 17.12 -21.68 15.40
N SER A 135 18.45 -21.63 15.33
CA SER A 135 19.26 -22.38 14.36
C SER A 135 18.99 -23.87 14.47
N ILE A 136 19.15 -24.62 13.37
CA ILE A 136 19.14 -26.09 13.40
C ILE A 136 20.25 -26.67 14.29
N THR A 137 21.27 -25.89 14.65
CA THR A 137 22.30 -26.27 15.63
C THR A 137 21.81 -26.18 17.08
N GLY A 138 20.67 -25.53 17.32
CA GLY A 138 20.15 -25.21 18.66
C GLY A 138 20.55 -23.81 19.15
N ASP A 139 21.50 -23.14 18.48
CA ASP A 139 21.96 -21.80 18.83
C ASP A 139 20.96 -20.71 18.42
N GLU A 140 21.19 -19.48 18.89
CA GLU A 140 20.46 -18.30 18.39
C GLU A 140 20.76 -18.04 16.91
N LEU A 141 19.75 -17.59 16.16
CA LEU A 141 19.96 -17.06 14.82
C LEU A 141 20.81 -15.76 14.86
N PRO A 142 21.53 -15.41 13.78
CA PRO A 142 22.36 -14.21 13.76
C PRO A 142 21.56 -12.96 14.10
N ASN A 143 22.20 -12.02 14.82
CA ASN A 143 21.58 -10.78 15.24
C ASN A 143 20.97 -10.01 14.04
N ALA A 144 19.70 -9.60 14.14
CA ALA A 144 18.98 -8.96 13.04
C ALA A 144 19.62 -7.65 12.54
N ARG A 145 20.17 -6.83 13.45
CA ARG A 145 20.90 -5.61 13.08
C ARG A 145 22.21 -5.94 12.37
N LEU A 146 22.92 -6.98 12.81
CA LEU A 146 24.14 -7.42 12.12
C LEU A 146 23.84 -7.89 10.70
N VAL A 147 22.77 -8.67 10.50
CA VAL A 147 22.33 -9.09 9.16
C VAL A 147 21.96 -7.86 8.30
N SER A 148 21.22 -6.90 8.87
CA SER A 148 20.89 -5.62 8.21
C SER A 148 22.14 -4.87 7.72
N LEU A 149 23.18 -4.79 8.55
CA LEU A 149 24.42 -4.07 8.21
C LEU A 149 25.28 -4.78 7.16
N VAL A 150 25.38 -6.11 7.23
CA VAL A 150 26.32 -6.88 6.41
C VAL A 150 25.73 -7.22 5.04
N VAL A 151 24.46 -7.64 5.01
CA VAL A 151 23.80 -8.10 3.79
C VAL A 151 23.23 -6.93 2.99
N PHE A 152 22.59 -5.97 3.66
CA PHE A 152 21.85 -4.89 3.01
C PHE A 152 22.64 -3.58 3.01
N GLY A 153 22.70 -2.92 1.85
CA GLY A 153 23.45 -1.69 1.63
C GLY A 153 22.71 -0.43 2.09
N GLU A 154 23.27 0.73 1.74
CA GLU A 154 22.78 2.08 2.08
C GLU A 154 23.03 3.06 0.94
N MET A 155 23.08 2.56 -0.30
CA MET A 155 23.24 3.41 -1.46
C MET A 155 21.87 3.87 -1.94
N ASP A 156 21.71 5.18 -2.07
CA ASP A 156 20.52 5.78 -2.68
C ASP A 156 20.66 5.64 -4.21
N VAL A 157 19.78 4.85 -4.81
CA VAL A 157 19.74 4.51 -6.23
C VAL A 157 18.33 4.82 -6.75
N PRO A 158 18.11 5.99 -7.36
CA PRO A 158 16.80 6.36 -7.89
C PRO A 158 16.32 5.40 -8.99
N ASP A 159 15.05 4.99 -8.92
CA ASP A 159 14.43 4.16 -9.95
C ASP A 159 14.18 4.97 -11.23
N PRO A 160 14.67 4.52 -12.41
CA PRO A 160 14.53 5.27 -13.64
C PRO A 160 13.13 5.20 -14.28
N GLN A 161 12.24 4.34 -13.78
CA GLN A 161 10.95 4.04 -14.40
C GLN A 161 9.76 4.42 -13.52
N PHE A 162 9.88 4.26 -12.21
CA PHE A 162 8.76 4.40 -11.29
C PHE A 162 8.86 5.66 -10.44
N THR A 163 7.71 6.26 -10.17
CA THR A 163 7.58 7.46 -9.33
C THR A 163 7.37 7.07 -7.87
N LEU A 164 7.55 8.01 -6.95
CA LEU A 164 7.43 7.78 -5.52
C LEU A 164 6.00 7.39 -5.09
N VAL A 165 4.96 7.81 -5.82
CA VAL A 165 3.57 7.37 -5.57
C VAL A 165 3.40 5.86 -5.78
N ASN A 166 4.28 5.21 -6.57
CA ASN A 166 4.28 3.75 -6.72
C ASN A 166 4.62 3.05 -5.41
N MET A 167 5.68 3.45 -4.73
CA MET A 167 6.03 2.95 -3.39
C MET A 167 4.90 3.27 -2.39
N GLN A 168 4.42 4.51 -2.38
CA GLN A 168 3.44 4.98 -1.40
C GLN A 168 2.08 4.28 -1.54
N TRP A 169 1.68 3.89 -2.76
CA TRP A 169 0.47 3.09 -3.00
C TRP A 169 0.61 1.64 -2.51
N GLY A 170 1.81 1.06 -2.60
CA GLY A 170 2.10 -0.24 -1.98
C GLY A 170 1.88 -0.22 -0.47
N GLN A 171 2.24 0.89 0.19
CA GLN A 171 1.96 1.07 1.60
C GLN A 171 0.44 1.18 1.89
N VAL A 172 -0.32 1.88 1.05
CA VAL A 172 -1.80 1.93 1.15
C VAL A 172 -2.39 0.53 1.11
N ILE A 173 -1.99 -0.28 0.14
CA ILE A 173 -2.46 -1.67 0.00
C ILE A 173 -2.08 -2.51 1.22
N THR A 174 -0.86 -2.35 1.71
CA THR A 174 -0.39 -3.07 2.92
C THR A 174 -1.28 -2.74 4.11
N HIS A 175 -1.63 -1.47 4.27
CA HIS A 175 -2.39 -1.00 5.41
C HIS A 175 -3.86 -1.42 5.35
N ASP A 176 -4.42 -1.57 4.16
CA ASP A 176 -5.76 -2.11 3.96
C ASP A 176 -5.86 -3.59 4.35
N MET A 177 -4.85 -4.37 3.96
CA MET A 177 -4.90 -5.83 4.06
C MET A 177 -4.41 -6.36 5.41
N SER A 178 -3.54 -5.63 6.11
CA SER A 178 -2.88 -6.17 7.30
C SER A 178 -2.47 -5.12 8.32
N MET A 179 -2.78 -5.43 9.59
CA MET A 179 -2.29 -4.77 10.79
C MET A 179 -2.10 -5.79 11.89
N GLN A 180 -0.91 -5.86 12.50
CA GLN A 180 -0.64 -6.82 13.57
C GLN A 180 -1.32 -6.42 14.90
N ALA A 181 -1.85 -7.40 15.64
CA ALA A 181 -2.40 -7.19 16.98
C ALA A 181 -1.31 -6.87 18.03
N GLY A 182 -1.68 -6.13 19.08
CA GLY A 182 -0.78 -5.69 20.14
C GLY A 182 -0.28 -4.25 20.00
N GLY A 183 -0.35 -3.67 18.80
CA GLY A 183 0.07 -2.31 18.50
C GLY A 183 1.21 -2.27 17.49
N THR A 184 1.49 -1.06 16.98
CA THR A 184 2.50 -0.88 15.93
C THR A 184 3.84 -0.45 16.51
N GLN A 185 4.92 -0.85 15.83
CA GLN A 185 6.27 -0.35 16.12
C GLN A 185 6.44 1.14 15.79
N SER A 186 5.49 1.74 15.07
CA SER A 186 5.52 3.15 14.69
C SER A 186 5.04 4.09 15.80
N ARG A 187 4.32 3.59 16.81
CA ARG A 187 3.76 4.40 17.90
C ARG A 187 4.43 4.08 19.22
N LYS A 188 4.16 4.89 20.24
CA LYS A 188 4.58 4.57 21.61
C LYS A 188 3.81 3.32 22.05
N HIS A 189 4.54 2.25 22.31
CA HIS A 189 3.97 0.99 22.78
C HIS A 189 3.90 1.00 24.32
N PRO A 190 2.82 0.47 24.94
CA PRO A 190 2.72 0.40 26.40
C PRO A 190 3.81 -0.48 27.02
N THR A 191 4.14 -1.59 26.36
CA THR A 191 5.29 -2.44 26.68
C THR A 191 6.57 -1.87 26.06
N ARG A 192 7.66 -1.87 26.83
CA ARG A 192 8.99 -1.49 26.34
C ARG A 192 10.02 -2.55 26.71
N CYS A 193 10.98 -2.72 25.81
CA CYS A 193 12.15 -3.59 25.93
C CYS A 193 13.43 -2.83 26.23
N CYS A 194 13.49 -1.60 25.73
CA CYS A 194 14.62 -0.71 25.86
C CYS A 194 14.17 0.53 26.62
N THR A 195 15.08 1.12 27.38
CA THR A 195 14.89 2.47 27.91
C THR A 195 14.81 3.48 26.77
N ASP A 196 14.34 4.68 27.08
CA ASP A 196 14.34 5.77 26.10
C ASP A 196 15.75 6.12 25.61
N ASP A 197 16.78 5.90 26.43
CA ASP A 197 18.18 6.09 26.05
C ASP A 197 18.80 4.88 25.32
N GLY A 198 17.99 3.87 24.99
CA GLY A 198 18.43 2.71 24.21
C GLY A 198 19.20 1.66 25.00
N LEU A 199 19.06 1.64 26.33
CA LEU A 199 19.64 0.60 27.20
C LEU A 199 18.67 -0.56 27.37
N LEU A 200 19.20 -1.78 27.54
CA LEU A 200 18.37 -2.94 27.81
C LEU A 200 17.77 -2.84 29.22
N ILE A 201 16.46 -3.08 29.34
CA ILE A 201 15.78 -3.14 30.65
C ILE A 201 16.22 -4.42 31.37
N SER A 202 16.41 -4.36 32.69
CA SER A 202 16.87 -5.51 33.49
C SER A 202 15.92 -6.70 33.41
N ASN A 203 16.46 -7.92 33.36
CA ASN A 203 15.70 -9.16 33.15
C ASN A 203 14.50 -9.36 34.09
N ASP A 204 14.60 -8.96 35.36
CA ASP A 204 13.51 -9.13 36.33
C ASP A 204 12.27 -8.26 36.03
N LEU A 205 12.42 -7.24 35.18
CA LEU A 205 11.37 -6.29 34.78
C LEU A 205 10.94 -6.46 33.32
N LEU A 206 11.54 -7.40 32.58
CA LEU A 206 11.24 -7.58 31.16
C LEU A 206 9.88 -8.27 30.96
N PRO A 207 8.92 -7.63 30.26
CA PRO A 207 7.67 -8.28 29.91
C PRO A 207 7.92 -9.49 28.99
N SER A 208 7.08 -10.52 29.09
CA SER A 208 7.21 -11.75 28.28
C SER A 208 7.10 -11.51 26.78
N THR A 209 6.44 -10.43 26.36
CA THR A 209 6.33 -9.99 24.96
C THR A 209 7.55 -9.21 24.48
N CYS A 210 8.57 -9.02 25.31
CA CYS A 210 9.77 -8.33 24.89
C CYS A 210 10.67 -9.21 24.01
N PHE A 211 11.11 -8.69 22.85
CA PHE A 211 12.05 -9.37 21.97
C PHE A 211 13.01 -8.37 21.30
N ALA A 212 13.70 -7.58 22.13
CA ALA A 212 14.59 -6.50 21.73
C ALA A 212 15.63 -6.93 20.68
N ILE A 213 15.96 -6.02 19.75
CA ILE A 213 17.08 -6.21 18.82
C ILE A 213 18.33 -5.66 19.49
N LEU A 214 19.26 -6.53 19.87
CA LEU A 214 20.51 -6.11 20.50
C LEU A 214 21.40 -5.38 19.48
N VAL A 215 22.04 -4.29 19.90
CA VAL A 215 23.01 -3.57 19.08
C VAL A 215 24.38 -4.24 19.21
N PRO A 216 25.04 -4.62 18.10
CA PRO A 216 26.39 -5.18 18.14
C PRO A 216 27.39 -4.19 18.78
N PRO A 217 28.41 -4.66 19.54
CA PRO A 217 29.38 -3.78 20.20
C PRO A 217 30.10 -2.81 19.25
N ASN A 218 30.38 -3.25 18.02
CA ASN A 218 31.05 -2.48 16.98
C ASN A 218 30.07 -1.90 15.94
N ASP A 219 28.79 -1.69 16.30
CA ASP A 219 27.83 -1.05 15.41
C ASP A 219 28.35 0.35 14.99
N PRO A 220 28.34 0.69 13.69
CA PRO A 220 28.93 1.93 13.20
C PRO A 220 28.11 3.18 13.58
N ALA A 221 26.87 3.03 14.03
CA ALA A 221 25.95 4.12 14.33
C ALA A 221 25.52 4.11 15.80
N PHE A 222 24.83 3.05 16.23
CA PHE A 222 24.14 3.02 17.52
C PHE A 222 25.10 2.89 18.70
N SER A 223 26.13 2.04 18.61
CA SER A 223 27.06 1.83 19.74
C SER A 223 27.94 3.05 20.01
N GLN A 224 28.20 3.88 18.99
CA GLN A 224 28.98 5.13 19.11
C GLN A 224 28.34 6.15 20.05
N VAL A 225 27.03 6.06 20.26
CA VAL A 225 26.27 6.93 21.18
C VAL A 225 25.72 6.18 22.39
N GLY A 226 26.24 4.98 22.66
CA GLY A 226 25.88 4.19 23.85
C GLY A 226 24.54 3.46 23.77
N ILE A 227 23.90 3.37 22.60
CA ILE A 227 22.68 2.60 22.41
C ILE A 227 23.04 1.10 22.36
N GLN A 228 22.36 0.29 23.18
CA GLN A 228 22.60 -1.14 23.36
C GLN A 228 21.47 -2.01 22.80
N CYS A 229 20.26 -1.49 22.66
CA CYS A 229 19.16 -2.21 22.05
C CYS A 229 18.18 -1.30 21.31
N LEU A 230 17.57 -1.85 20.26
CA LEU A 230 16.45 -1.27 19.54
C LEU A 230 15.15 -1.92 20.04
N ASN A 231 14.18 -1.09 20.41
CA ASN A 231 12.95 -1.56 21.04
C ASN A 231 12.10 -2.41 20.06
N PHE A 232 11.83 -3.66 20.44
CA PHE A 232 10.98 -4.55 19.66
C PHE A 232 10.06 -5.36 20.56
N VAL A 233 8.75 -5.23 20.34
CA VAL A 233 7.72 -5.97 21.07
C VAL A 233 7.06 -6.97 20.12
N ARG A 234 6.89 -8.19 20.63
CA ARG A 234 6.27 -9.32 19.93
C ARG A 234 4.81 -9.01 19.59
N THR A 235 4.38 -9.51 18.44
CA THR A 235 2.98 -9.43 17.99
C THR A 235 2.12 -10.36 18.83
N LEU A 236 0.94 -9.90 19.23
CA LEU A 236 0.02 -10.73 19.99
C LEU A 236 -0.60 -11.83 19.11
N THR A 237 -0.81 -12.97 19.74
CA THR A 237 -1.24 -14.21 19.10
C THR A 237 -2.61 -14.67 19.59
N ASP A 238 -3.14 -15.68 18.94
CA ASP A 238 -4.36 -16.37 19.36
C ASP A 238 -4.24 -17.02 20.75
N LEU A 239 -3.03 -17.41 21.16
CA LEU A 239 -2.74 -17.90 22.51
C LEU A 239 -2.89 -16.77 23.55
N ASP A 240 -2.39 -15.58 23.24
CA ASP A 240 -2.50 -14.40 24.13
C ASP A 240 -3.96 -13.95 24.28
N ALA A 241 -4.73 -14.02 23.18
CA ALA A 241 -6.14 -13.65 23.15
C ALA A 241 -7.09 -14.75 23.66
N ASN A 242 -6.57 -15.94 23.99
CA ASN A 242 -7.37 -17.12 24.34
C ASN A 242 -8.47 -17.45 23.31
N CYS A 243 -8.12 -17.45 22.02
CA CYS A 243 -9.09 -17.77 20.98
C CYS A 243 -9.70 -19.18 21.14
N PRO A 244 -10.96 -19.37 20.72
CA PRO A 244 -11.52 -20.70 20.55
C PRO A 244 -10.71 -21.52 19.53
N ASP A 245 -10.83 -22.84 19.62
CA ASP A 245 -10.13 -23.80 18.75
C ASP A 245 -8.62 -23.56 18.72
N ARG A 246 -8.00 -23.67 19.90
CA ARG A 246 -6.56 -23.45 20.07
C ARG A 246 -5.76 -24.30 19.10
N GLN A 247 -4.92 -23.62 18.33
CA GLN A 247 -3.92 -24.26 17.50
C GLN A 247 -2.76 -24.74 18.38
N GLN A 248 -2.03 -25.75 17.91
CA GLN A 248 -0.84 -26.24 18.61
C GLN A 248 0.29 -25.21 18.57
N GLN A 249 0.40 -24.45 17.48
CA GLN A 249 1.38 -23.39 17.29
C GLN A 249 0.68 -22.03 17.35
N ALA A 250 1.39 -21.01 17.82
CA ALA A 250 0.84 -19.66 17.95
C ALA A 250 0.61 -19.02 16.57
N GLU A 251 -0.57 -18.42 16.40
CA GLU A 251 -0.88 -17.66 15.20
C GLU A 251 -1.11 -16.19 15.54
N GLN A 252 -0.42 -15.30 14.81
CA GLN A 252 -0.62 -13.87 14.96
C GLN A 252 -2.01 -13.48 14.47
N LEU A 253 -2.59 -12.48 15.12
CA LEU A 253 -3.88 -11.92 14.75
C LEU A 253 -3.69 -10.65 13.93
N THR A 254 -4.56 -10.47 12.94
CA THR A 254 -4.70 -9.20 12.22
C THR A 254 -5.91 -8.42 12.72
N THR A 255 -5.80 -7.09 12.84
CA THR A 255 -6.87 -6.22 13.36
C THR A 255 -7.62 -5.46 12.28
N VAL A 256 -7.36 -5.75 11.01
CA VAL A 256 -8.07 -5.20 9.85
C VAL A 256 -8.63 -6.32 8.99
N THR A 257 -9.55 -6.00 8.08
CA THR A 257 -10.13 -6.98 7.15
C THR A 257 -9.04 -7.51 6.21
N SER A 258 -9.20 -8.73 5.68
CA SER A 258 -8.23 -9.27 4.69
C SER A 258 -8.50 -8.81 3.26
N TYR A 259 -9.64 -8.15 3.02
CA TYR A 259 -10.09 -7.72 1.71
C TYR A 259 -9.44 -6.40 1.32
N MET A 260 -9.36 -6.13 0.01
CA MET A 260 -8.99 -4.81 -0.50
C MET A 260 -10.22 -3.89 -0.53
N ASP A 261 -10.73 -3.53 0.65
CA ASP A 261 -12.01 -2.84 0.83
C ASP A 261 -11.91 -1.43 1.43
N LEU A 262 -10.72 -0.82 1.36
CA LEU A 262 -10.43 0.51 1.89
C LEU A 262 -10.80 0.65 3.38
N SER A 263 -10.62 -0.43 4.15
CA SER A 263 -10.74 -0.43 5.61
C SER A 263 -9.86 0.65 6.26
N LEU A 264 -8.78 1.07 5.60
CA LEU A 264 -7.95 2.20 6.05
C LEU A 264 -8.66 3.57 6.03
N VAL A 265 -9.69 3.73 5.20
CA VAL A 265 -10.56 4.92 5.12
C VAL A 265 -11.80 4.70 5.98
N TYR A 266 -12.43 3.53 5.88
CA TYR A 266 -13.75 3.29 6.45
C TYR A 266 -13.75 2.69 7.86
N GLY A 267 -12.63 2.14 8.31
CA GLY A 267 -12.51 1.36 9.54
C GLY A 267 -12.87 -0.11 9.33
N SER A 268 -12.42 -0.96 10.25
CA SER A 268 -12.65 -2.42 10.27
C SER A 268 -13.77 -2.84 11.24
N SER A 269 -14.58 -1.88 11.68
CA SER A 269 -15.71 -2.10 12.58
C SER A 269 -16.73 -0.97 12.45
N ILE A 270 -17.98 -1.25 12.85
CA ILE A 270 -19.03 -0.22 12.89
C ILE A 270 -18.67 0.88 13.89
N GLN A 271 -18.01 0.54 15.00
CA GLN A 271 -17.58 1.46 16.04
C GLN A 271 -16.55 2.45 15.48
N GLN A 272 -15.51 1.95 14.81
CA GLN A 272 -14.52 2.80 14.15
C GLN A 272 -15.18 3.71 13.11
N ASN A 273 -16.01 3.15 12.22
CA ASN A 273 -16.68 3.93 11.19
C ASN A 273 -17.56 5.03 11.78
N SER A 274 -18.28 4.75 12.87
CA SER A 274 -19.16 5.73 13.53
C SER A 274 -18.44 6.97 14.05
N GLN A 275 -17.13 6.88 14.28
CA GLN A 275 -16.32 7.99 14.76
C GLN A 275 -15.78 8.87 13.63
N ILE A 276 -15.86 8.42 12.38
CA ILE A 276 -15.28 9.07 11.20
C ILE A 276 -16.30 9.33 10.08
N ARG A 277 -17.55 8.90 10.25
CA ARG A 277 -18.66 9.11 9.32
C ARG A 277 -19.54 10.29 9.76
N GLU A 278 -19.97 11.11 8.80
CA GLU A 278 -20.77 12.31 9.08
C GLU A 278 -22.25 11.98 9.37
N PHE A 279 -22.75 10.86 8.85
CA PHE A 279 -24.17 10.45 8.90
C PHE A 279 -25.12 11.48 8.25
N ARG A 280 -24.58 12.28 7.34
CA ARG A 280 -25.31 13.22 6.51
C ARG A 280 -24.78 13.14 5.08
N GLY A 281 -25.70 13.08 4.11
CA GLY A 281 -25.36 13.08 2.68
C GLY A 281 -24.51 11.89 2.22
N GLY A 282 -24.39 10.85 3.04
CA GLY A 282 -23.50 9.72 2.79
C GLY A 282 -22.03 10.01 3.06
N ARG A 283 -21.67 11.17 3.61
CA ARG A 283 -20.28 11.65 3.70
C ARG A 283 -19.48 11.07 4.87
N MET A 284 -18.17 11.12 4.72
CA MET A 284 -17.19 10.98 5.80
C MET A 284 -16.87 12.35 6.40
N ILE A 285 -16.54 12.37 7.70
CA ILE A 285 -16.21 13.61 8.41
C ILE A 285 -14.95 14.22 7.79
N VAL A 286 -15.01 15.52 7.51
CA VAL A 286 -13.87 16.37 7.16
C VAL A 286 -13.85 17.58 8.07
N GLU A 287 -12.67 18.13 8.29
CA GLU A 287 -12.48 19.41 8.96
C GLU A 287 -11.95 20.44 7.96
N GLU A 288 -12.63 21.57 7.83
CA GLU A 288 -12.19 22.65 6.96
C GLU A 288 -11.14 23.49 7.67
N ARG A 289 -9.91 23.51 7.12
CA ARG A 289 -8.82 24.37 7.60
C ARG A 289 -8.14 25.04 6.42
N ASN A 290 -7.91 26.34 6.54
CA ASN A 290 -7.23 27.15 5.52
C ASN A 290 -7.84 27.01 4.11
N GLY A 291 -9.16 26.83 4.00
CA GLY A 291 -9.87 26.69 2.72
C GLY A 291 -9.75 25.33 2.05
N ALA A 292 -9.32 24.29 2.78
CA ALA A 292 -9.23 22.92 2.30
C ALA A 292 -9.88 21.93 3.29
N GLU A 293 -10.41 20.82 2.77
CA GLU A 293 -11.00 19.74 3.57
C GLU A 293 -9.94 18.73 4.02
N TRP A 294 -9.81 18.48 5.31
CA TRP A 294 -8.82 17.56 5.88
C TRP A 294 -9.49 16.41 6.62
N LEU A 295 -8.71 15.34 6.86
CA LEU A 295 -9.12 14.27 7.77
C LEU A 295 -9.45 14.86 9.16
N PRO A 296 -10.40 14.24 9.90
CA PRO A 296 -10.77 14.70 11.23
C PRO A 296 -9.61 14.58 12.20
N SER A 297 -9.58 15.47 13.20
CA SER A 297 -8.54 15.48 14.23
C SER A 297 -8.64 14.26 15.16
N SER A 298 -7.50 13.76 15.62
CA SER A 298 -7.44 12.72 16.65
C SER A 298 -7.90 13.25 18.01
N GLN A 299 -8.61 12.40 18.76
CA GLN A 299 -8.98 12.66 20.15
C GLN A 299 -7.81 12.42 21.12
N ASN A 300 -6.75 11.73 20.69
CA ASN A 300 -5.58 11.38 21.49
C ASN A 300 -4.29 11.80 20.77
N VAL A 301 -4.12 13.11 20.57
CA VAL A 301 -3.05 13.71 19.78
C VAL A 301 -1.65 13.21 20.19
N THR A 302 -1.33 13.16 21.49
CA THR A 302 0.01 12.76 21.99
C THR A 302 0.24 11.25 22.03
N GLY A 303 -0.82 10.45 21.91
CA GLY A 303 -0.74 8.98 21.79
C GLY A 303 -0.68 8.50 20.34
N ASP A 304 -1.36 9.22 19.43
CA ASP A 304 -1.47 8.86 18.02
C ASP A 304 -0.37 9.46 17.15
N CYS A 305 0.20 10.59 17.59
CA CYS A 305 1.25 11.34 16.90
C CYS A 305 2.42 11.65 17.83
N ASP A 306 3.58 11.99 17.25
CA ASP A 306 4.73 12.52 17.98
C ASP A 306 4.61 14.05 18.13
N ALA A 307 3.41 14.50 18.53
CA ALA A 307 3.08 15.89 18.77
C ALA A 307 3.70 16.40 20.09
N ILE A 308 4.20 17.63 20.06
CA ILE A 308 4.75 18.33 21.23
C ILE A 308 3.62 19.09 21.94
N ASP A 309 2.69 19.67 21.18
CA ASP A 309 1.52 20.39 21.67
C ASP A 309 0.21 19.72 21.23
N LEU A 310 -0.86 19.85 22.03
CA LEU A 310 -2.19 19.31 21.74
C LEU A 310 -2.88 19.98 20.54
N THR A 311 -2.38 21.14 20.12
CA THR A 311 -2.84 21.90 18.95
C THR A 311 -2.14 21.50 17.65
N GLU A 312 -1.10 20.67 17.71
CA GLU A 312 -0.48 20.13 16.49
C GLU A 312 -1.45 19.21 15.75
N VAL A 313 -1.40 19.29 14.42
CA VAL A 313 -2.23 18.46 13.54
C VAL A 313 -1.89 16.98 13.76
N CYS A 314 -2.92 16.20 14.04
CA CYS A 314 -2.86 14.75 14.14
C CYS A 314 -4.18 14.16 13.63
N TYR A 315 -4.13 13.32 12.61
CA TYR A 315 -5.34 12.83 11.95
C TYR A 315 -5.90 11.57 12.58
N ARG A 316 -7.21 11.40 12.40
CA ARG A 316 -7.95 10.17 12.67
C ARG A 316 -8.53 9.65 11.34
N ALA A 317 -8.40 8.35 11.12
CA ALA A 317 -8.94 7.66 9.95
C ALA A 317 -9.38 6.23 10.35
N GLY A 318 -9.75 5.41 9.37
CA GLY A 318 -10.04 3.99 9.57
C GLY A 318 -8.82 3.17 10.02
N ASP A 319 -7.61 3.58 9.61
CA ASP A 319 -6.33 2.99 10.03
C ASP A 319 -5.58 3.91 11.01
N ILE A 320 -5.03 3.32 12.07
CA ILE A 320 -4.27 4.07 13.09
C ILE A 320 -2.89 4.53 12.56
N ARG A 321 -2.37 3.96 11.49
CA ARG A 321 -1.06 4.34 10.91
C ARG A 321 -1.18 5.54 9.97
N VAL A 322 -2.35 6.18 9.83
CA VAL A 322 -2.56 7.35 8.95
C VAL A 322 -1.50 8.45 9.09
N ASN A 323 -1.01 8.70 10.30
CA ASN A 323 -0.03 9.75 10.58
C ASN A 323 1.43 9.30 10.37
N GLN A 324 1.67 8.04 10.00
CA GLN A 324 3.01 7.45 10.04
C GLN A 324 4.01 8.26 9.25
N ASN A 325 3.67 8.73 8.05
CA ASN A 325 4.48 9.65 7.25
C ASN A 325 3.60 10.61 6.42
N PRO A 326 4.14 11.73 5.91
CA PRO A 326 3.37 12.71 5.14
C PRO A 326 2.73 12.18 3.85
N GLY A 327 3.42 11.30 3.11
CA GLY A 327 2.92 10.72 1.86
C GLY A 327 1.70 9.83 2.09
N LEU A 328 1.71 9.06 3.18
CA LEU A 328 0.58 8.23 3.58
C LEU A 328 -0.62 9.10 4.00
N ALA A 329 -0.42 10.11 4.85
CA ALA A 329 -1.48 11.01 5.27
C ALA A 329 -2.12 11.76 4.07
N MET A 330 -1.30 12.13 3.09
CA MET A 330 -1.75 12.70 1.82
C MET A 330 -2.68 11.76 1.06
N LEU A 331 -2.28 10.49 0.85
CA LEU A 331 -3.14 9.53 0.14
C LEU A 331 -4.41 9.15 0.91
N HIS A 332 -4.35 9.06 2.25
CA HIS A 332 -5.56 8.91 3.07
C HIS A 332 -6.54 10.06 2.87
N THR A 333 -6.04 11.30 2.81
CA THR A 333 -6.85 12.50 2.56
C THR A 333 -7.48 12.44 1.17
N ILE A 334 -6.71 12.06 0.14
CA ILE A 334 -7.18 11.91 -1.24
C ILE A 334 -8.29 10.85 -1.34
N LEU A 335 -8.11 9.68 -0.74
CA LEU A 335 -9.10 8.59 -0.77
C LEU A 335 -10.39 8.95 -0.01
N LEU A 336 -10.28 9.71 1.08
CA LEU A 336 -11.45 10.21 1.79
C LEU A 336 -12.20 11.28 0.98
N ARG A 337 -11.46 12.22 0.36
CA ARG A 337 -12.05 13.23 -0.53
C ARG A 337 -12.75 12.58 -1.72
N GLU A 338 -12.19 11.50 -2.26
CA GLU A 338 -12.82 10.76 -3.36
C GLU A 338 -14.17 10.19 -2.95
N HIS A 339 -14.26 9.61 -1.74
CA HIS A 339 -15.54 9.17 -1.20
C HIS A 339 -16.57 10.31 -1.14
N ASN A 340 -16.20 11.45 -0.58
CA ASN A 340 -17.10 12.60 -0.46
C ASN A 340 -17.50 13.17 -1.83
N ARG A 341 -16.57 13.22 -2.79
CA ARG A 341 -16.82 13.62 -4.18
C ARG A 341 -17.85 12.72 -4.85
N ILE A 342 -17.72 11.40 -4.67
CA ILE A 342 -18.68 10.41 -5.20
C ILE A 342 -20.03 10.57 -4.49
N ALA A 343 -20.06 10.66 -3.16
CA ALA A 343 -21.29 10.79 -2.39
C ALA A 343 -22.09 12.05 -2.80
N ASP A 344 -21.42 13.19 -2.93
CA ASP A 344 -22.03 14.45 -3.38
C ASP A 344 -22.54 14.35 -4.83
N GLY A 345 -21.80 13.67 -5.71
CA GLY A 345 -22.21 13.40 -7.09
C GLY A 345 -23.48 12.55 -7.15
N LEU A 346 -23.51 11.45 -6.40
CA LEU A 346 -24.66 10.56 -6.31
C LEU A 346 -25.88 11.24 -5.68
N ALA A 347 -25.70 12.09 -4.67
CA ALA A 347 -26.79 12.84 -4.04
C ALA A 347 -27.47 13.81 -5.03
N LYS A 348 -26.70 14.40 -5.95
CA LYS A 348 -27.24 15.25 -7.03
C LYS A 348 -28.00 14.44 -8.07
N LEU A 349 -27.50 13.26 -8.43
CA LEU A 349 -28.09 12.38 -9.44
C LEU A 349 -29.31 11.62 -8.93
N ASN A 350 -29.33 11.29 -7.64
CA ASN A 350 -30.37 10.52 -6.97
C ASN A 350 -30.87 11.24 -5.70
N PRO A 351 -31.64 12.34 -5.82
CA PRO A 351 -32.07 13.13 -4.66
C PRO A 351 -32.96 12.37 -3.66
N HIS A 352 -33.49 11.21 -4.04
CA HIS A 352 -34.31 10.34 -3.20
C HIS A 352 -33.51 9.36 -2.33
N TRP A 353 -32.21 9.19 -2.59
CA TRP A 353 -31.37 8.30 -1.79
C TRP A 353 -31.12 8.86 -0.39
N ASP A 354 -31.24 7.99 0.61
CA ASP A 354 -30.93 8.35 1.99
C ASP A 354 -29.42 8.32 2.26
N ASP A 355 -29.02 8.85 3.42
CA ASP A 355 -27.62 8.91 3.87
C ASP A 355 -26.94 7.52 3.84
N ARG A 356 -27.67 6.47 4.20
CA ARG A 356 -27.15 5.11 4.20
C ARG A 356 -26.85 4.62 2.79
N THR A 357 -27.77 4.82 1.86
CA THR A 357 -27.61 4.40 0.45
C THR A 357 -26.47 5.17 -0.20
N LEU A 358 -26.41 6.49 0.00
CA LEU A 358 -25.32 7.33 -0.51
C LEU A 358 -23.95 6.87 -0.02
N PHE A 359 -23.81 6.64 1.30
CA PHE A 359 -22.56 6.16 1.86
C PHE A 359 -22.14 4.81 1.29
N GLN A 360 -23.08 3.86 1.19
CA GLN A 360 -22.75 2.50 0.76
C GLN A 360 -22.41 2.45 -0.74
N GLU A 361 -23.13 3.19 -1.59
CA GLU A 361 -22.80 3.29 -3.02
C GLU A 361 -21.47 4.04 -3.24
N ALA A 362 -21.23 5.14 -2.54
CA ALA A 362 -19.96 5.87 -2.62
C ALA A 362 -18.77 5.01 -2.13
N ARG A 363 -18.93 4.31 -0.99
CA ARG A 363 -17.95 3.34 -0.49
C ARG A 363 -17.67 2.25 -1.53
N LYS A 364 -18.72 1.66 -2.11
CA LYS A 364 -18.60 0.58 -3.09
C LYS A 364 -17.88 1.03 -4.37
N ILE A 365 -18.18 2.23 -4.90
CA ILE A 365 -17.50 2.78 -6.07
C ILE A 365 -16.03 3.08 -5.76
N ASN A 366 -15.74 3.77 -4.66
CA ASN A 366 -14.36 4.10 -4.29
C ASN A 366 -13.49 2.84 -4.09
N ILE A 367 -14.04 1.80 -3.45
CA ILE A 367 -13.38 0.49 -3.36
C ILE A 367 -13.09 -0.10 -4.74
N ALA A 368 -14.06 -0.03 -5.66
CA ALA A 368 -13.88 -0.57 -7.00
C ALA A 368 -12.83 0.20 -7.83
N GLU A 369 -12.76 1.52 -7.68
CA GLU A 369 -11.69 2.35 -8.26
C GLU A 369 -10.32 1.94 -7.70
N TYR A 370 -10.23 1.78 -6.38
CA TYR A 370 -9.03 1.32 -5.68
C TYR A 370 -8.58 -0.09 -6.11
N GLU A 371 -9.50 -1.05 -6.18
CA GLU A 371 -9.24 -2.41 -6.67
C GLU A 371 -8.77 -2.37 -8.14
N HIS A 372 -9.42 -1.57 -9.00
CA HIS A 372 -9.03 -1.44 -10.40
C HIS A 372 -7.62 -0.86 -10.57
N ILE A 373 -7.33 0.28 -9.92
CA ILE A 373 -6.00 0.92 -9.95
C ILE A 373 -4.94 -0.07 -9.45
N SER A 374 -5.24 -0.79 -8.37
CA SER A 374 -4.30 -1.74 -7.77
C SER A 374 -4.00 -2.94 -8.68
N TYR A 375 -5.01 -3.57 -9.29
CA TYR A 375 -4.79 -4.77 -10.12
C TYR A 375 -4.34 -4.46 -11.54
N TYR A 376 -4.76 -3.34 -12.13
CA TYR A 376 -4.53 -3.06 -13.56
C TYR A 376 -3.49 -1.97 -13.83
N GLU A 377 -3.17 -1.10 -12.87
CA GLU A 377 -2.05 -0.14 -12.99
C GLU A 377 -0.84 -0.52 -12.14
N TRP A 378 -1.05 -0.86 -10.87
CA TRP A 378 0.03 -1.01 -9.89
C TRP A 378 0.65 -2.42 -9.89
N LEU A 379 -0.12 -3.48 -9.60
CA LEU A 379 0.40 -4.85 -9.52
C LEU A 379 1.20 -5.33 -10.75
N PRO A 380 0.86 -4.95 -12.01
CA PRO A 380 1.63 -5.35 -13.17
C PRO A 380 3.08 -4.84 -13.18
N ILE A 381 3.35 -3.74 -12.45
CA ILE A 381 4.72 -3.22 -12.25
C ILE A 381 5.56 -4.23 -11.46
N PHE A 382 4.98 -4.83 -10.44
CA PHE A 382 5.69 -5.65 -9.47
C PHE A 382 5.70 -7.13 -9.81
N LEU A 383 4.53 -7.67 -10.16
CA LEU A 383 4.37 -9.08 -10.47
C LEU A 383 4.69 -9.37 -11.94
N GLY A 384 4.66 -8.35 -12.79
CA GLY A 384 4.82 -8.46 -14.23
C GLY A 384 3.51 -8.81 -14.92
N TYR A 385 3.15 -8.01 -15.93
CA TYR A 385 1.89 -8.14 -16.68
C TYR A 385 1.63 -9.56 -17.20
N GLU A 386 2.63 -10.18 -17.84
CA GLU A 386 2.52 -11.54 -18.38
C GLU A 386 2.33 -12.59 -17.28
N ASN A 387 2.99 -12.43 -16.14
CA ASN A 387 2.81 -13.33 -15.00
C ASN A 387 1.40 -13.19 -14.41
N MET A 388 0.86 -11.98 -14.34
CA MET A 388 -0.49 -11.75 -13.84
C MET A 388 -1.55 -12.35 -14.77
N LEU A 389 -1.40 -12.22 -16.09
CA LEU A 389 -2.28 -12.89 -17.06
C LEU A 389 -2.20 -14.42 -16.94
N LYS A 390 -0.97 -14.96 -16.91
CA LYS A 390 -0.72 -16.40 -16.81
C LYS A 390 -1.36 -17.01 -15.55
N ASN A 391 -1.28 -16.31 -14.42
CA ASN A 391 -1.79 -16.77 -13.13
C ASN A 391 -3.21 -16.26 -12.81
N ARG A 392 -3.91 -15.68 -13.80
CA ARG A 392 -5.32 -15.26 -13.69
C ARG A 392 -5.59 -14.21 -12.60
N LEU A 393 -4.64 -13.32 -12.36
CA LEU A 393 -4.85 -12.14 -11.50
C LEU A 393 -5.54 -11.01 -12.28
N ILE A 394 -5.30 -10.93 -13.60
CA ILE A 394 -5.94 -9.98 -14.51
C ILE A 394 -6.38 -10.70 -15.78
N TYR A 395 -7.29 -10.07 -16.53
CA TYR A 395 -7.87 -10.63 -17.74
C TYR A 395 -7.84 -9.62 -18.90
N SER A 396 -7.65 -10.13 -20.11
CA SER A 396 -7.93 -9.38 -21.34
C SER A 396 -9.39 -9.63 -21.73
N ALA A 397 -10.29 -8.80 -21.20
CA ALA A 397 -11.73 -8.90 -21.43
C ALA A 397 -12.32 -7.59 -21.96
N PRO A 398 -13.44 -7.62 -22.70
CA PRO A 398 -14.17 -6.41 -23.06
C PRO A 398 -14.58 -5.61 -21.81
N LYS A 399 -14.58 -4.28 -21.91
CA LYS A 399 -14.83 -3.39 -20.77
C LYS A 399 -16.18 -3.58 -20.06
N THR A 400 -17.17 -4.16 -20.74
CA THR A 400 -18.51 -4.43 -20.22
C THR A 400 -18.68 -5.87 -19.72
N THR A 401 -17.64 -6.70 -19.80
CA THR A 401 -17.71 -8.12 -19.40
C THR A 401 -17.25 -8.31 -17.96
N HIS A 402 -18.11 -8.94 -17.16
CA HIS A 402 -17.80 -9.42 -15.81
C HIS A 402 -16.80 -10.58 -15.84
N ILE A 403 -15.99 -10.66 -14.80
CA ILE A 403 -15.14 -11.82 -14.54
C ILE A 403 -15.75 -12.56 -13.35
N ASN A 404 -16.48 -13.63 -13.62
CA ASN A 404 -17.22 -14.39 -12.62
C ASN A 404 -16.43 -15.61 -12.16
N ASP A 405 -15.30 -15.37 -11.49
CA ASP A 405 -14.40 -16.41 -11.02
C ASP A 405 -14.24 -16.44 -9.49
N TYR A 406 -15.16 -15.82 -8.75
CA TYR A 406 -15.28 -16.02 -7.31
C TYR A 406 -15.37 -17.52 -6.98
N ASP A 407 -14.47 -17.97 -6.09
CA ASP A 407 -14.40 -19.36 -5.64
C ASP A 407 -14.47 -19.40 -4.10
N PRO A 408 -15.60 -19.85 -3.52
CA PRO A 408 -15.75 -19.94 -2.08
C PRO A 408 -14.83 -20.99 -1.44
N SER A 409 -14.19 -21.89 -2.21
CA SER A 409 -13.21 -22.81 -1.64
C SER A 409 -11.85 -22.16 -1.32
N ILE A 410 -11.64 -20.93 -1.76
CA ILE A 410 -10.41 -20.18 -1.52
C ILE A 410 -10.53 -19.36 -0.24
N ASP A 411 -9.63 -19.63 0.71
CA ASP A 411 -9.46 -18.81 1.90
C ASP A 411 -8.82 -17.45 1.54
N PRO A 412 -9.53 -16.32 1.74
CA PRO A 412 -9.06 -14.97 1.42
C PRO A 412 -8.16 -14.38 2.51
N SER A 413 -7.94 -15.07 3.64
CA SER A 413 -7.14 -14.57 4.74
C SER A 413 -5.74 -14.17 4.28
N VAL A 414 -5.24 -13.03 4.77
CA VAL A 414 -3.89 -12.58 4.42
C VAL A 414 -2.85 -13.58 4.96
N LEU A 415 -1.95 -13.98 4.10
CA LEU A 415 -0.88 -14.92 4.39
C LEU A 415 0.20 -14.24 5.23
N ASN A 416 0.63 -14.90 6.29
CA ASN A 416 1.66 -14.39 7.20
C ASN A 416 2.99 -14.14 6.45
N GLY A 417 3.39 -15.07 5.57
CA GLY A 417 4.57 -14.91 4.70
C GLY A 417 4.45 -13.74 3.72
N HIS A 418 3.23 -13.38 3.30
CA HIS A 418 3.00 -12.18 2.49
C HIS A 418 3.17 -10.91 3.34
N ALA A 419 2.40 -10.76 4.41
CA ALA A 419 2.35 -9.53 5.22
C ALA A 419 3.65 -9.24 5.99
N THR A 420 4.42 -10.28 6.33
CA THR A 420 5.59 -10.17 7.21
C THR A 420 6.92 -10.29 6.46
N ALA A 421 6.93 -10.89 5.27
CA ALA A 421 8.15 -11.03 4.46
C ALA A 421 8.00 -10.44 3.05
N ALA A 422 7.24 -11.08 2.16
CA ALA A 422 7.30 -10.75 0.74
C ALA A 422 6.82 -9.33 0.40
N PHE A 423 5.74 -8.86 1.02
CA PHE A 423 5.21 -7.51 0.78
C PHE A 423 6.05 -6.40 1.45
N ARG A 424 6.94 -6.77 2.38
CA ARG A 424 7.89 -5.83 2.99
C ARG A 424 9.13 -5.58 2.15
N TYR A 425 9.30 -6.33 1.05
CA TYR A 425 10.38 -6.08 0.12
C TYR A 425 10.35 -4.66 -0.46
N PHE A 426 9.15 -4.07 -0.54
CA PHE A 426 8.94 -2.67 -0.95
C PHE A 426 9.55 -1.63 -0.02
N HIS A 427 10.01 -2.00 1.18
CA HIS A 427 10.77 -1.09 2.03
C HIS A 427 12.10 -0.64 1.38
N SER A 428 12.66 -1.42 0.43
CA SER A 428 13.82 -0.99 -0.37
C SER A 428 13.52 0.20 -1.29
N GLN A 429 12.25 0.44 -1.60
CA GLN A 429 11.81 1.53 -2.50
C GLN A 429 11.54 2.84 -1.77
N ILE A 430 11.64 2.84 -0.44
CA ILE A 430 11.37 4.03 0.37
C ILE A 430 12.51 5.02 0.19
N GLU A 431 12.12 6.24 -0.18
CA GLU A 431 12.99 7.38 -0.33
C GLU A 431 12.90 8.28 0.91
N GLY A 432 14.05 8.62 1.47
CA GLY A 432 14.20 9.39 2.69
C GLY A 432 14.02 10.90 2.49
N ARG A 433 14.13 11.39 1.26
CA ARG A 433 13.92 12.79 0.89
C ARG A 433 12.61 12.96 0.13
N LEU A 434 11.64 13.71 0.64
CA LEU A 434 10.39 13.99 -0.07
C LEU A 434 10.44 15.37 -0.74
N ASP A 435 10.46 15.42 -2.07
CA ASP A 435 10.49 16.68 -2.82
C ASP A 435 9.13 17.39 -2.84
N LEU A 436 9.15 18.69 -2.56
CA LEU A 436 8.00 19.59 -2.72
C LEU A 436 8.06 20.22 -4.12
N ALA A 437 7.30 19.66 -5.05
CA ALA A 437 7.33 20.07 -6.45
C ALA A 437 6.32 21.19 -6.75
N LYS A 438 6.81 22.33 -7.28
CA LYS A 438 5.96 23.44 -7.72
C LYS A 438 5.57 23.32 -9.18
N LYS A 439 4.42 23.91 -9.51
CA LYS A 439 4.03 24.21 -10.89
C LYS A 439 4.99 25.25 -11.46
N HIS A 440 5.76 24.88 -12.47
CA HIS A 440 6.47 25.88 -13.27
C HIS A 440 5.53 26.31 -14.39
N LEU A 441 4.89 27.47 -14.23
CA LEU A 441 4.46 28.21 -15.41
C LEU A 441 5.76 28.60 -16.12
N SER A 442 6.05 27.98 -17.26
CA SER A 442 6.88 28.67 -18.24
C SER A 442 6.07 29.87 -18.72
N ALA A 443 6.10 30.97 -17.96
CA ALA A 443 5.83 32.26 -18.54
C ALA A 443 6.79 32.39 -19.72
N GLN A 444 6.24 32.70 -20.89
CA GLN A 444 6.98 33.04 -22.10
C GLN A 444 7.96 34.19 -21.82
N LEU A 445 9.13 33.90 -21.26
CA LEU A 445 10.21 34.88 -21.06
C LEU A 445 11.17 34.90 -22.26
N THR A 446 10.67 34.62 -23.46
CA THR A 446 11.48 34.64 -24.69
C THR A 446 10.78 35.27 -25.90
N ILE A 447 9.82 36.19 -25.69
CA ILE A 447 9.29 37.02 -26.79
C ILE A 447 9.52 38.52 -26.56
N GLU A 448 9.56 39.03 -25.32
CA GLU A 448 9.91 40.44 -25.09
C GLU A 448 11.42 40.73 -25.22
N CYS A 449 12.30 39.76 -24.96
CA CYS A 449 13.73 39.91 -25.25
C CYS A 449 14.06 39.83 -26.76
N PHE A 450 13.20 39.19 -27.57
CA PHE A 450 13.40 39.09 -29.03
C PHE A 450 12.73 40.20 -29.83
N ARG A 451 11.68 40.84 -29.29
CA ARG A 451 11.04 42.00 -29.96
C ARG A 451 11.95 43.22 -30.04
N THR A 452 12.89 43.39 -29.11
CA THR A 452 13.75 44.58 -29.04
C THR A 452 15.01 44.47 -29.93
N PHE A 453 15.36 43.28 -30.42
CA PHE A 453 16.62 43.06 -31.15
C PHE A 453 16.48 42.76 -32.65
N TYR A 454 15.26 42.55 -33.18
CA TYR A 454 15.06 42.14 -34.57
C TYR A 454 13.96 42.90 -35.34
N ILE A 455 13.73 44.18 -34.99
CA ILE A 455 12.97 45.11 -35.84
C ILE A 455 13.86 46.30 -36.21
N ARG A 456 14.92 46.01 -36.95
CA ARG A 456 15.56 46.98 -37.83
C ARG A 456 16.06 46.21 -39.05
N GLU A 457 15.49 46.56 -40.20
CA GLU A 457 15.83 46.06 -41.54
C GLU A 457 15.24 44.73 -41.98
N TRP A 458 13.95 44.69 -42.32
CA TRP A 458 13.50 43.91 -43.48
C TRP A 458 12.39 44.66 -44.22
N ARG A 459 12.81 45.47 -45.20
CA ARG A 459 11.97 45.98 -46.28
C ARG A 459 12.03 44.96 -47.44
N TRP A 460 10.86 44.60 -47.98
CA TRP A 460 10.63 43.87 -49.24
C TRP A 460 10.90 42.35 -49.30
N VAL A 461 9.87 41.51 -49.10
CA VAL A 461 9.57 40.32 -49.95
C VAL A 461 8.07 39.94 -49.81
N PRO A 462 7.32 39.70 -50.90
CA PRO A 462 5.94 39.22 -50.86
C PRO A 462 5.87 37.68 -50.92
N LYS A 463 5.87 36.99 -49.78
CA LYS A 463 5.44 35.56 -49.67
C LYS A 463 4.83 35.26 -48.28
N ILE A 464 3.59 35.69 -48.05
CA ILE A 464 2.89 35.57 -46.75
C ILE A 464 2.22 34.20 -46.53
N ARG A 465 2.20 33.27 -47.49
CA ARG A 465 1.55 31.95 -47.29
C ARG A 465 2.43 30.84 -46.73
N LEU A 466 3.76 30.94 -46.82
CA LEU A 466 4.65 29.90 -46.26
C LEU A 466 4.93 30.11 -44.76
N MET A 467 4.94 31.36 -44.29
CA MET A 467 5.13 31.66 -42.86
C MET A 467 3.93 31.31 -41.99
N ALA A 468 2.70 31.39 -42.50
CA ALA A 468 1.51 30.99 -41.73
C ALA A 468 1.51 29.47 -41.44
N ASN A 469 1.95 28.64 -42.40
CA ASN A 469 2.08 27.20 -42.19
C ASN A 469 3.28 26.82 -41.33
N ILE A 470 4.38 27.58 -41.39
CA ILE A 470 5.51 27.38 -40.48
C ILE A 470 5.13 27.82 -39.05
N ILE A 471 4.41 28.93 -38.87
CA ILE A 471 3.90 29.35 -37.55
C ILE A 471 2.87 28.34 -37.04
N SER A 472 1.99 27.81 -37.88
CA SER A 472 1.07 26.73 -37.50
C SER A 472 1.83 25.44 -37.15
N LEU A 473 2.91 25.09 -37.87
CA LEU A 473 3.78 23.95 -37.55
C LEU A 473 4.57 24.18 -36.25
N PHE A 474 5.02 25.42 -35.99
CA PHE A 474 5.71 25.80 -34.75
C PHE A 474 4.76 25.84 -33.55
N VAL A 475 3.50 26.27 -33.73
CA VAL A 475 2.46 26.22 -32.68
C VAL A 475 2.04 24.76 -32.41
N SER A 476 1.99 23.90 -33.43
CA SER A 476 1.75 22.46 -33.24
C SER A 476 2.96 21.69 -32.68
N LEU A 477 4.19 22.15 -32.90
CA LEU A 477 5.40 21.58 -32.27
C LEU A 477 5.63 22.08 -30.83
N PHE A 478 5.08 23.24 -30.44
CA PHE A 478 5.22 23.82 -29.10
C PHE A 478 3.95 23.76 -28.24
N SER A 479 2.96 22.94 -28.61
CA SER A 479 1.85 22.58 -27.72
C SER A 479 2.18 21.44 -26.75
N LEU A 480 3.46 21.06 -26.64
CA LEU A 480 3.96 20.41 -25.43
C LEU A 480 3.91 21.45 -24.31
N MET A 481 2.86 21.38 -23.48
CA MET A 481 2.95 21.88 -22.12
C MET A 481 4.07 21.08 -21.43
N SER A 482 5.32 21.50 -21.58
CA SER A 482 6.38 21.02 -20.71
C SER A 482 6.20 21.74 -19.37
N GLU A 483 5.30 21.25 -18.54
CA GLU A 483 5.38 21.54 -17.12
C GLU A 483 6.65 20.88 -16.58
N LEU A 484 7.76 21.60 -16.64
CA LEU A 484 8.96 21.26 -15.89
C LEU A 484 8.62 21.44 -14.41
N ARG A 485 8.24 20.38 -13.70
CA ARG A 485 8.08 20.48 -12.26
C ARG A 485 9.45 20.76 -11.64
N SER A 486 9.57 21.85 -10.90
CA SER A 486 10.81 22.20 -10.20
C SER A 486 10.67 21.92 -8.71
N VAL A 487 11.71 21.36 -8.13
CA VAL A 487 11.79 21.13 -6.68
C VAL A 487 11.94 22.48 -5.99
N ALA A 488 10.96 22.84 -5.18
CA ALA A 488 10.95 24.10 -4.44
C ALA A 488 11.45 23.96 -3.00
N GLY A 489 11.49 22.74 -2.49
CA GLY A 489 11.98 22.36 -1.17
C GLY A 489 11.99 20.84 -1.06
N ALA A 490 12.54 20.32 0.03
CA ALA A 490 12.52 18.91 0.32
C ALA A 490 12.33 18.69 1.82
N LEU A 491 11.62 17.62 2.18
CA LEU A 491 11.43 17.17 3.55
C LEU A 491 12.31 15.95 3.79
N ARG A 492 12.91 15.88 4.97
CA ARG A 492 13.58 14.68 5.43
C ARG A 492 12.59 13.78 6.15
N LEU A 493 12.43 12.54 5.71
CA LEU A 493 11.40 11.62 6.19
C LEU A 493 11.49 11.41 7.71
N SER A 494 12.69 11.26 8.27
CA SER A 494 12.87 11.05 9.72
C SER A 494 12.43 12.23 10.61
N ASP A 495 12.25 13.42 10.04
CA ASP A 495 11.79 14.60 10.79
C ASP A 495 10.25 14.65 10.91
N TRP A 496 9.56 13.90 10.04
CA TRP A 496 8.11 14.00 9.85
C TRP A 496 7.36 12.70 10.09
N PHE A 497 8.03 11.63 10.51
CA PHE A 497 7.33 10.45 10.99
C PHE A 497 6.39 10.81 12.16
N ASN A 498 5.12 10.37 12.10
CA ASN A 498 4.07 10.69 13.07
C ASN A 498 3.81 12.19 13.29
N ARG A 499 4.20 13.06 12.36
CA ARG A 499 4.02 14.52 12.45
C ARG A 499 3.41 15.07 11.15
N PRO A 500 2.10 14.85 10.92
CA PRO A 500 1.49 15.07 9.62
C PRO A 500 1.28 16.56 9.29
N GLY A 501 1.34 17.47 10.27
CA GLY A 501 1.00 18.88 10.10
C GLY A 501 1.76 19.63 8.99
N ILE A 502 2.90 19.10 8.54
CA ILE A 502 3.63 19.65 7.39
C ILE A 502 2.80 19.71 6.10
N ILE A 503 1.83 18.80 5.94
CA ILE A 503 1.04 18.74 4.71
C ILE A 503 0.06 19.92 4.58
N GLU A 504 -0.36 20.52 5.71
CA GLU A 504 -1.27 21.67 5.73
C GLU A 504 -0.54 23.01 5.55
N LEU A 505 0.80 23.02 5.61
CA LEU A 505 1.58 24.26 5.52
C LEU A 505 1.70 24.72 4.06
N GLY A 506 1.12 25.88 3.76
CA GLY A 506 1.20 26.48 2.43
C GLY A 506 0.63 25.56 1.35
N ASP A 507 1.37 25.36 0.26
CA ASP A 507 0.98 24.50 -0.87
C ASP A 507 1.59 23.09 -0.75
N ASN A 508 1.94 22.64 0.46
CA ASN A 508 2.67 21.39 0.63
C ASN A 508 1.87 20.17 0.23
N PHE A 509 0.55 20.13 0.45
CA PHE A 509 -0.28 18.99 0.02
C PHE A 509 -0.20 18.74 -1.48
N ASP A 510 -0.39 19.78 -2.29
CA ASP A 510 -0.29 19.69 -3.74
C ASP A 510 1.16 19.54 -4.21
N SER A 511 2.11 20.17 -3.52
CA SER A 511 3.53 20.04 -3.84
C SER A 511 4.05 18.64 -3.56
N LEU A 512 3.58 17.99 -2.49
CA LEU A 512 3.84 16.57 -2.20
C LEU A 512 3.09 15.69 -3.20
N THR A 513 1.86 16.00 -3.57
CA THR A 513 1.10 15.24 -4.58
C THR A 513 1.85 15.24 -5.92
N ARG A 514 2.31 16.41 -6.36
CA ARG A 514 3.16 16.55 -7.55
C ARG A 514 4.51 15.85 -7.37
N GLY A 515 5.14 16.01 -6.20
CA GLY A 515 6.40 15.37 -5.83
C GLY A 515 6.32 13.85 -5.94
N HIS A 516 5.35 13.23 -5.28
CA HIS A 516 5.11 11.79 -5.34
C HIS A 516 4.86 11.30 -6.76
N ALA A 517 4.19 12.09 -7.59
CA ALA A 517 3.94 11.74 -8.98
C ALA A 517 5.13 12.05 -9.93
N THR A 518 6.24 12.66 -9.51
CA THR A 518 7.40 12.92 -10.41
C THR A 518 8.74 12.51 -9.87
N GLN A 519 8.93 12.57 -8.56
CA GLN A 519 10.14 12.11 -7.93
C GLN A 519 10.27 10.59 -8.15
N PRO A 520 11.45 10.07 -8.49
CA PRO A 520 11.69 8.64 -8.46
C PRO A 520 11.53 8.07 -7.05
N GLN A 521 10.99 6.85 -6.96
CA GLN A 521 11.21 6.03 -5.77
C GLN A 521 12.65 5.51 -5.76
N GLU A 522 13.08 4.88 -4.66
CA GLU A 522 14.31 4.09 -4.66
C GLU A 522 14.17 2.82 -5.50
N LEU A 523 15.29 2.35 -6.05
CA LEU A 523 15.36 1.13 -6.84
C LEU A 523 15.03 -0.07 -5.96
N THR A 524 14.32 -1.03 -6.53
CA THR A 524 14.06 -2.30 -5.83
C THR A 524 15.33 -3.15 -5.84
N ASP A 525 16.15 -3.05 -4.81
CA ASP A 525 17.40 -3.80 -4.70
C ASP A 525 17.72 -4.16 -3.24
N ILE A 526 19.01 -4.36 -2.92
CA ILE A 526 19.48 -4.73 -1.57
C ILE A 526 19.80 -3.51 -0.70
N ASN A 527 19.66 -2.30 -1.21
CA ASN A 527 19.94 -1.06 -0.51
C ASN A 527 18.68 -0.54 0.19
N PHE A 528 18.91 0.17 1.29
CA PHE A 528 17.87 0.82 2.07
C PHE A 528 18.34 2.21 2.43
N ASP A 529 17.47 3.20 2.24
CA ASP A 529 17.74 4.58 2.60
C ASP A 529 18.10 4.70 4.10
N ARG A 530 19.10 5.52 4.41
CA ARG A 530 19.56 5.76 5.78
C ARG A 530 18.45 6.27 6.71
N GLU A 531 17.46 7.00 6.18
CA GLU A 531 16.30 7.52 6.89
C GLU A 531 15.46 6.43 7.55
N ILE A 532 15.41 5.23 6.95
CA ILE A 532 14.70 4.07 7.51
C ILE A 532 15.63 3.03 8.13
N LYS A 533 16.94 3.10 7.87
CA LYS A 533 17.92 2.15 8.43
C LYS A 533 18.57 2.60 9.73
N HIS A 534 18.70 3.91 9.94
CA HIS A 534 19.34 4.48 11.15
C HIS A 534 18.47 5.52 11.87
N TYR A 535 17.53 6.14 11.15
CA TYR A 535 16.79 7.31 11.63
C TYR A 535 15.28 7.06 11.80
N LEU A 536 14.83 5.81 11.63
CA LEU A 536 13.42 5.44 11.69
C LEU A 536 12.82 5.82 13.05
N PHE A 537 11.76 6.64 13.06
CA PHE A 537 11.09 7.12 14.29
C PHE A 537 12.04 7.74 15.34
N ARG A 538 13.08 8.47 14.92
CA ARG A 538 14.10 9.02 15.83
C ARG A 538 13.59 10.08 16.83
N ARG A 539 12.45 10.73 16.58
CA ARG A 539 11.81 11.69 17.53
C ARG A 539 12.80 12.71 18.12
N ASN A 540 13.55 13.41 17.25
CA ASN A 540 14.63 14.36 17.58
C ASN A 540 15.90 13.78 18.23
N ARG A 541 16.00 12.46 18.41
CA ARG A 541 17.25 11.80 18.84
C ARG A 541 18.25 11.73 17.68
N PRO A 542 19.56 11.53 17.96
CA PRO A 542 20.58 11.37 16.93
C PRO A 542 20.30 10.19 15.99
N PHE A 543 19.80 9.08 16.55
CA PHE A 543 19.40 7.87 15.82
C PHE A 543 18.03 7.40 16.29
N GLY A 544 17.38 6.60 15.45
CA GLY A 544 16.07 6.01 15.72
C GLY A 544 16.16 4.49 15.82
N SER A 545 15.57 3.80 14.86
CA SER A 545 15.61 2.35 14.73
C SER A 545 16.05 1.95 13.31
N ASP A 546 16.05 0.64 13.05
CA ASP A 546 16.38 0.03 11.77
C ASP A 546 15.18 -0.79 11.27
N LEU A 547 14.54 -0.31 10.21
CA LEU A 547 13.36 -0.95 9.62
C LEU A 547 13.69 -2.37 9.12
N ARG A 548 14.86 -2.56 8.51
CA ARG A 548 15.24 -3.86 7.96
C ARG A 548 15.54 -4.86 9.07
N ALA A 549 16.19 -4.43 10.15
CA ALA A 549 16.38 -5.26 11.33
C ALA A 549 15.03 -5.61 11.99
N ILE A 550 14.06 -4.68 12.02
CA ILE A 550 12.69 -4.94 12.49
C ILE A 550 12.02 -6.01 11.64
N ASP A 551 12.16 -5.98 10.31
CA ASP A 551 11.57 -6.99 9.43
C ASP A 551 12.14 -8.39 9.68
N ILE A 552 13.46 -8.50 9.86
CA ILE A 552 14.13 -9.76 10.21
C ILE A 552 13.69 -10.26 11.58
N GLN A 553 13.62 -9.37 12.58
CA GLN A 553 13.15 -9.75 13.90
C GLN A 553 11.67 -10.18 13.89
N ARG A 554 10.84 -9.52 13.07
CA ARG A 554 9.40 -9.84 12.91
C ARG A 554 9.18 -11.17 12.19
N ASN A 555 10.04 -11.53 11.22
CA ASN A 555 10.06 -12.86 10.61
C ASN A 555 10.10 -13.96 11.68
N ARG A 556 11.02 -13.82 12.64
CA ARG A 556 11.26 -14.80 13.72
C ARG A 556 10.15 -14.78 14.77
N ASP A 557 9.66 -13.59 15.11
CA ASP A 557 8.50 -13.42 16.01
C ASP A 557 7.25 -14.13 15.48
N HIS A 558 7.03 -14.07 14.17
CA HIS A 558 5.89 -14.71 13.49
C HIS A 558 6.12 -16.21 13.18
N GLY A 559 7.27 -16.76 13.58
CA GLY A 559 7.64 -18.14 13.32
C GLY A 559 7.54 -18.49 11.83
N LEU A 560 7.94 -17.58 10.93
CA LEU A 560 7.95 -17.91 9.51
C LEU A 560 8.97 -19.03 9.25
N ALA A 561 8.62 -19.96 8.37
CA ALA A 561 9.53 -21.01 7.91
C ALA A 561 10.77 -20.44 7.22
N SER A 562 11.81 -21.26 7.06
CA SER A 562 13.07 -20.79 6.46
C SER A 562 12.89 -20.46 4.98
N TYR A 563 13.84 -19.71 4.43
CA TYR A 563 13.92 -19.45 3.00
C TYR A 563 13.88 -20.75 2.17
N ASN A 564 14.58 -21.79 2.62
CA ASN A 564 14.61 -23.09 1.95
C ASN A 564 13.24 -23.79 1.94
N ASP A 565 12.48 -23.68 3.03
CA ASP A 565 11.14 -24.25 3.13
C ASP A 565 10.17 -23.55 2.16
N TYR A 566 10.28 -22.22 2.01
CA TYR A 566 9.51 -21.47 1.02
C TYR A 566 9.96 -21.75 -0.42
N ARG A 567 11.26 -21.92 -0.68
CA ARG A 567 11.77 -22.34 -1.99
C ARG A 567 11.10 -23.64 -2.42
N GLU A 568 11.14 -24.65 -1.56
CA GLU A 568 10.53 -25.96 -1.81
C GLU A 568 9.02 -25.86 -2.04
N PHE A 569 8.31 -25.08 -1.21
CA PHE A 569 6.87 -24.81 -1.40
C PHE A 569 6.57 -24.21 -2.78
N CYS A 570 7.38 -23.26 -3.22
CA CYS A 570 7.24 -22.59 -4.52
C CYS A 570 7.71 -23.44 -5.72
N GLY A 571 8.07 -24.71 -5.50
CA GLY A 571 8.54 -25.62 -6.54
C GLY A 571 9.99 -25.35 -6.98
N LEU A 572 10.73 -24.53 -6.24
CA LEU A 572 12.15 -24.29 -6.47
C LEU A 572 12.97 -25.40 -5.81
N ARG A 573 14.19 -25.61 -6.32
CA ARG A 573 15.11 -26.59 -5.74
C ARG A 573 15.52 -26.14 -4.32
N ARG A 574 15.30 -27.00 -3.34
CA ARG A 574 15.85 -26.84 -1.98
C ARG A 574 17.39 -26.85 -2.06
N ALA A 575 18.04 -25.90 -1.41
CA ALA A 575 19.50 -25.88 -1.33
C ALA A 575 19.98 -26.89 -0.28
N ASN A 576 20.98 -27.72 -0.61
CA ASN A 576 21.58 -28.70 0.31
C ASN A 576 22.97 -28.25 0.84
N ASN A 577 23.45 -27.12 0.33
CA ASN A 577 24.68 -26.44 0.71
C ASN A 577 24.54 -24.97 0.33
N TRP A 578 25.55 -24.16 0.65
CA TRP A 578 25.52 -22.74 0.35
C TRP A 578 25.66 -22.43 -1.14
N GLU A 579 26.47 -23.22 -1.86
CA GLU A 579 26.72 -23.04 -3.29
C GLU A 579 25.43 -23.18 -4.11
N ASP A 580 24.48 -23.97 -3.63
CA ASP A 580 23.17 -24.14 -4.24
C ASP A 580 22.35 -22.84 -4.34
N PHE A 581 22.57 -21.86 -3.45
CA PHE A 581 21.90 -20.56 -3.52
C PHE A 581 22.39 -19.68 -4.67
N THR A 582 23.53 -20.00 -5.29
CA THR A 582 24.08 -19.22 -6.40
C THR A 582 23.23 -19.29 -7.68
N ASP A 583 22.24 -20.19 -7.69
CA ASP A 583 21.24 -20.28 -8.75
C ASP A 583 20.36 -19.02 -8.85
N LEU A 584 20.04 -18.39 -7.72
CA LEU A 584 19.18 -17.21 -7.62
C LEU A 584 19.87 -16.00 -6.99
N ILE A 585 20.93 -16.20 -6.19
CA ILE A 585 21.57 -15.16 -5.37
C ILE A 585 23.00 -14.92 -5.87
N ASP A 586 23.50 -13.69 -5.79
CA ASP A 586 24.89 -13.38 -6.12
C ASP A 586 25.89 -14.03 -5.16
N VAL A 587 26.99 -14.56 -5.73
CA VAL A 587 28.03 -15.29 -5.00
C VAL A 587 28.57 -14.48 -3.82
N GLU A 588 28.80 -13.19 -4.01
CA GLU A 588 29.29 -12.29 -2.94
C GLU A 588 28.31 -12.21 -1.76
N ILE A 589 27.00 -12.26 -2.02
CA ILE A 589 25.97 -12.25 -0.97
C ILE A 589 25.92 -13.62 -0.29
N VAL A 590 26.04 -14.72 -1.03
CA VAL A 590 26.11 -16.07 -0.46
C VAL A 590 27.30 -16.20 0.51
N GLU A 591 28.46 -15.66 0.14
CA GLU A 591 29.64 -15.63 1.04
C GLU A 591 29.38 -14.81 2.31
N LYS A 592 28.64 -13.70 2.23
CA LYS A 592 28.19 -12.97 3.43
C LYS A 592 27.27 -13.82 4.30
N LEU A 593 26.29 -14.52 3.71
CA LEU A 593 25.38 -15.40 4.46
C LEU A 593 26.15 -16.50 5.20
N LYS A 594 27.14 -17.13 4.56
CA LYS A 594 28.02 -18.14 5.17
C LYS A 594 28.73 -17.66 6.44
N THR A 595 29.05 -16.36 6.51
CA THR A 595 29.73 -15.78 7.68
C THR A 595 28.77 -15.43 8.81
N LEU A 596 27.47 -15.36 8.54
CA LEU A 596 26.45 -14.94 9.51
C LEU A 596 25.62 -16.10 10.04
N TYR A 597 25.15 -16.98 9.17
CA TYR A 597 24.26 -18.09 9.51
C TYR A 597 25.06 -19.37 9.69
N ALA A 598 24.72 -20.16 10.71
CA ALA A 598 25.37 -21.44 10.96
C ALA A 598 25.10 -22.47 9.85
N SER A 599 23.88 -22.48 9.32
CA SER A 599 23.47 -23.35 8.20
C SER A 599 22.68 -22.60 7.14
N HIS A 600 22.74 -23.09 5.90
CA HIS A 600 21.91 -22.62 4.79
C HIS A 600 20.41 -22.88 5.05
N GLU A 601 20.09 -23.81 5.95
CA GLU A 601 18.73 -24.13 6.38
C GLU A 601 18.11 -23.10 7.35
N ASP A 602 18.93 -22.16 7.85
CA ASP A 602 18.53 -21.17 8.87
C ASP A 602 18.17 -19.80 8.29
N VAL A 603 18.39 -19.58 6.99
CA VAL A 603 18.21 -18.25 6.38
C VAL A 603 16.75 -17.82 6.50
N ASP A 604 16.51 -16.67 7.15
CA ASP A 604 15.18 -16.07 7.28
C ASP A 604 14.57 -15.83 5.88
N VAL A 605 13.29 -16.18 5.66
CA VAL A 605 12.65 -15.97 4.34
C VAL A 605 12.63 -14.50 3.94
N THR A 606 12.48 -13.57 4.91
CA THR A 606 12.57 -12.14 4.61
C THR A 606 13.94 -11.77 4.05
N VAL A 607 15.03 -12.42 4.50
CA VAL A 607 16.39 -12.18 4.02
C VAL A 607 16.58 -12.86 2.66
N GLY A 608 16.42 -14.18 2.59
CA GLY A 608 16.68 -14.97 1.39
C GLY A 608 15.87 -14.54 0.18
N GLY A 609 14.56 -14.27 0.34
CA GLY A 609 13.71 -13.83 -0.77
C GLY A 609 14.02 -12.42 -1.28
N SER A 610 14.58 -11.54 -0.43
CA SER A 610 14.90 -10.15 -0.79
C SER A 610 16.19 -9.97 -1.59
N ILE A 611 17.04 -10.99 -1.62
CA ILE A 611 18.36 -10.98 -2.28
C ILE A 611 18.39 -11.89 -3.51
N GLU A 612 17.25 -12.45 -3.89
CA GLU A 612 17.09 -13.15 -5.16
C GLU A 612 17.16 -12.15 -6.33
N ARG A 613 17.82 -12.57 -7.41
CA ARG A 613 17.70 -11.90 -8.71
C ARG A 613 16.25 -11.84 -9.16
N HIS A 614 15.84 -10.69 -9.67
CA HIS A 614 14.45 -10.49 -10.12
C HIS A 614 14.10 -11.35 -11.34
N VAL A 615 12.84 -11.77 -11.41
CA VAL A 615 12.27 -12.37 -12.61
C VAL A 615 12.09 -11.30 -13.69
N ILE A 616 12.32 -11.65 -14.96
CA ILE A 616 12.09 -10.73 -16.09
C ILE A 616 10.65 -10.20 -16.07
N GLY A 617 10.52 -8.87 -16.16
CA GLY A 617 9.23 -8.18 -16.14
C GLY A 617 8.62 -7.97 -14.76
N ALA A 618 9.23 -8.49 -13.70
CA ALA A 618 8.83 -8.30 -12.31
C ALA A 618 9.89 -7.51 -11.53
N LEU A 619 9.52 -7.08 -10.33
CA LEU A 619 10.39 -6.44 -9.33
C LEU A 619 10.63 -7.35 -8.11
N ALA A 620 10.49 -8.66 -8.27
CA ALA A 620 10.70 -9.63 -7.21
C ALA A 620 11.42 -10.87 -7.76
N GLY A 621 12.19 -11.54 -6.89
CA GLY A 621 12.72 -12.87 -7.17
C GLY A 621 11.64 -13.96 -7.15
N PRO A 622 11.95 -15.17 -7.63
CA PRO A 622 10.98 -16.26 -7.74
C PRO A 622 10.21 -16.59 -6.46
N THR A 623 10.85 -16.60 -5.29
CA THR A 623 10.21 -16.98 -4.03
C THR A 623 9.19 -15.93 -3.58
N PHE A 624 9.58 -14.65 -3.58
CA PHE A 624 8.64 -13.58 -3.26
C PHE A 624 7.56 -13.44 -4.33
N LEU A 625 7.88 -13.59 -5.61
CA LEU A 625 6.88 -13.54 -6.68
C LEU A 625 5.81 -14.63 -6.52
N CYS A 626 6.21 -15.85 -6.12
CA CYS A 626 5.29 -16.93 -5.77
C CYS A 626 4.34 -16.56 -4.61
N ILE A 627 4.88 -16.09 -3.48
CA ILE A 627 4.09 -15.69 -2.30
C ILE A 627 3.13 -14.54 -2.63
N LEU A 628 3.63 -13.51 -3.33
CA LEU A 628 2.86 -12.33 -3.70
C LEU A 628 1.72 -12.69 -4.66
N THR A 629 2.02 -13.47 -5.69
CA THR A 629 1.01 -13.86 -6.70
C THR A 629 -0.09 -14.71 -6.07
N GLU A 630 0.26 -15.62 -5.17
CA GLU A 630 -0.72 -16.44 -4.43
C GLU A 630 -1.60 -15.58 -3.51
N GLN A 631 -1.04 -14.59 -2.79
CA GLN A 631 -1.86 -13.69 -1.98
C GLN A 631 -2.86 -12.90 -2.82
N PHE A 632 -2.40 -12.25 -3.91
CA PHE A 632 -3.29 -11.41 -4.72
C PHE A 632 -4.30 -12.25 -5.51
N TYR A 633 -3.96 -13.48 -5.88
CA TYR A 633 -4.94 -14.44 -6.37
C TYR A 633 -6.06 -14.69 -5.35
N ARG A 634 -5.70 -15.04 -4.10
CA ARG A 634 -6.67 -15.30 -3.01
C ARG A 634 -7.54 -14.10 -2.68
N THR A 635 -6.92 -12.92 -2.59
CA THR A 635 -7.56 -11.66 -2.24
C THR A 635 -8.67 -11.31 -3.25
N ARG A 636 -8.44 -11.60 -4.53
CA ARG A 636 -9.40 -11.36 -5.60
C ARG A 636 -10.45 -12.47 -5.70
N VAL A 637 -10.00 -13.72 -5.80
CA VAL A 637 -10.87 -14.88 -6.10
C VAL A 637 -11.70 -15.32 -4.90
N GLY A 638 -11.16 -15.18 -3.68
CA GLY A 638 -11.88 -15.45 -2.44
C GLY A 638 -12.82 -14.31 -2.01
N ASP A 639 -12.93 -13.23 -2.78
CA ASP A 639 -13.75 -12.08 -2.47
C ASP A 639 -15.02 -12.03 -3.32
N ARG A 640 -16.16 -12.31 -2.69
CA ARG A 640 -17.49 -12.28 -3.33
C ARG A 640 -17.86 -10.90 -3.88
N PHE A 641 -17.28 -9.84 -3.32
CA PHE A 641 -17.59 -8.45 -3.64
C PHE A 641 -16.55 -7.79 -4.55
N PHE A 642 -15.51 -8.52 -5.01
CA PHE A 642 -14.52 -7.98 -5.95
C PHE A 642 -15.22 -7.37 -7.17
N TYR A 643 -14.81 -6.16 -7.59
CA TYR A 643 -15.59 -5.31 -8.47
C TYR A 643 -15.94 -5.91 -9.84
N GLU A 644 -15.17 -6.89 -10.33
CA GLU A 644 -15.41 -7.55 -11.61
C GLU A 644 -16.49 -8.64 -11.55
N ASN A 645 -16.88 -9.09 -10.35
CA ASN A 645 -17.90 -10.11 -10.16
C ASN A 645 -19.29 -9.58 -10.54
N GLY A 646 -19.97 -10.29 -11.43
CA GLY A 646 -21.35 -10.06 -11.86
C GLY A 646 -22.39 -10.73 -10.96
N ASP A 647 -22.17 -10.78 -9.65
CA ASP A 647 -23.15 -11.32 -8.70
C ASP A 647 -24.48 -10.57 -8.80
N LYS A 648 -25.60 -11.30 -8.73
CA LYS A 648 -26.95 -10.73 -8.93
C LYS A 648 -27.33 -9.68 -7.89
N TYR A 649 -26.76 -9.75 -6.68
CA TYR A 649 -27.09 -8.86 -5.58
C TYR A 649 -26.05 -7.75 -5.39
N ALA A 650 -24.77 -8.08 -5.57
CA ALA A 650 -23.67 -7.19 -5.25
C ALA A 650 -22.90 -6.66 -6.47
N GLY A 651 -23.02 -7.29 -7.64
CA GLY A 651 -22.25 -6.89 -8.83
C GLY A 651 -22.63 -5.52 -9.38
N PHE A 652 -21.69 -4.88 -10.07
CA PHE A 652 -21.96 -3.68 -10.86
C PHE A 652 -22.67 -4.06 -12.18
N THR A 653 -23.46 -3.15 -12.74
CA THR A 653 -23.97 -3.35 -14.11
C THR A 653 -22.83 -3.30 -15.13
N PRO A 654 -22.98 -3.86 -16.35
CA PRO A 654 -21.96 -3.78 -17.40
C PRO A 654 -21.48 -2.35 -17.72
N ASP A 655 -22.39 -1.37 -17.69
CA ASP A 655 -22.07 0.03 -17.95
C ASP A 655 -21.29 0.65 -16.78
N GLN A 656 -21.70 0.38 -15.55
CA GLN A 656 -20.96 0.79 -14.34
C GLN A 656 -19.54 0.20 -14.31
N LEU A 657 -19.39 -1.08 -14.65
CA LEU A 657 -18.10 -1.75 -14.72
C LEU A 657 -17.19 -1.11 -15.79
N ALA A 658 -17.75 -0.72 -16.94
CA ALA A 658 -17.00 -0.04 -17.98
C ALA A 658 -16.51 1.35 -17.56
N GLU A 659 -17.23 2.03 -16.66
CA GLU A 659 -16.82 3.31 -16.07
C GLU A 659 -15.74 3.12 -15.00
N ILE A 660 -15.89 2.16 -14.08
CA ILE A 660 -14.86 1.86 -13.07
C ILE A 660 -13.50 1.54 -13.72
N ARG A 661 -13.51 0.82 -14.85
CA ARG A 661 -12.30 0.50 -15.63
C ARG A 661 -11.64 1.72 -16.32
N LYS A 662 -12.10 2.94 -16.04
CA LYS A 662 -11.45 4.20 -16.43
C LYS A 662 -10.71 4.85 -15.26
N ALA A 663 -10.95 4.42 -14.02
CA ALA A 663 -10.28 4.94 -12.84
C ALA A 663 -8.76 4.80 -13.00
N SER A 664 -8.01 5.81 -12.57
CA SER A 664 -6.56 5.82 -12.66
C SER A 664 -5.95 6.59 -11.50
N MET A 665 -4.73 6.25 -11.11
CA MET A 665 -4.02 7.02 -10.07
C MET A 665 -3.91 8.49 -10.49
N ALA A 666 -3.66 8.77 -11.77
CA ALA A 666 -3.58 10.15 -12.28
C ALA A 666 -4.88 10.93 -12.07
N ARG A 667 -6.03 10.31 -12.36
CA ARG A 667 -7.33 10.96 -12.17
C ARG A 667 -7.65 11.16 -10.69
N LEU A 668 -7.37 10.16 -9.85
CA LEU A 668 -7.57 10.23 -8.41
C LEU A 668 -6.81 11.42 -7.80
N LEU A 669 -5.54 11.64 -8.20
CA LEU A 669 -4.75 12.80 -7.75
C LEU A 669 -5.28 14.14 -8.30
N CYS A 670 -5.76 14.16 -9.54
CA CYS A 670 -6.35 15.35 -10.16
C CYS A 670 -7.63 15.81 -9.45
N ASP A 671 -8.55 14.89 -9.17
CA ASP A 671 -9.88 15.22 -8.64
C ASP A 671 -9.86 15.63 -7.17
N ASN A 672 -8.82 15.23 -6.43
CA ASN A 672 -8.77 15.34 -4.97
C ASN A 672 -7.61 16.20 -4.43
N GLY A 673 -6.75 16.71 -5.31
CA GLY A 673 -5.80 17.79 -5.00
C GLY A 673 -6.51 19.13 -4.76
N ASN A 674 -5.87 20.09 -4.09
CA ASN A 674 -6.46 21.41 -3.87
C ASN A 674 -6.47 22.24 -5.17
N SER A 675 -5.45 22.11 -6.01
CA SER A 675 -5.19 22.90 -7.22
C SER A 675 -4.30 22.14 -8.23
N ILE A 676 -4.55 20.84 -8.38
CA ILE A 676 -3.87 19.99 -9.36
C ILE A 676 -4.60 20.07 -10.71
N GLU A 677 -4.01 20.78 -11.67
CA GLU A 677 -4.62 21.00 -13.00
C GLU A 677 -4.06 20.08 -14.11
N SER A 678 -2.98 19.37 -13.80
CA SER A 678 -2.17 18.64 -14.77
C SER A 678 -1.44 17.45 -14.14
N MET A 679 -1.44 16.33 -14.85
CA MET A 679 -0.80 15.09 -14.43
C MET A 679 -0.42 14.26 -15.67
N GLN A 680 0.62 13.44 -15.56
CA GLN A 680 0.87 12.43 -16.58
C GLN A 680 -0.15 11.28 -16.45
N PRO A 681 -0.66 10.70 -17.56
CA PRO A 681 -1.73 9.71 -17.50
C PRO A 681 -1.39 8.44 -16.70
N LYS A 682 -0.12 8.03 -16.67
CA LYS A 682 0.36 6.90 -15.85
C LYS A 682 1.16 7.43 -14.68
N ALA A 683 0.48 7.75 -13.57
CA ALA A 683 1.08 8.44 -12.44
C ALA A 683 2.20 7.64 -11.74
N PHE A 684 2.13 6.31 -11.77
CA PHE A 684 3.19 5.42 -11.25
C PHE A 684 4.46 5.39 -12.10
N LEU A 685 4.41 5.88 -13.34
CA LEU A 685 5.56 5.92 -14.24
C LEU A 685 6.16 7.32 -14.31
N GLN A 686 7.48 7.37 -14.48
CA GLN A 686 8.22 8.60 -14.72
C GLN A 686 7.65 9.37 -15.92
N VAL A 687 7.74 10.70 -15.84
CA VAL A 687 7.37 11.59 -16.95
C VAL A 687 8.33 11.35 -18.11
N SER A 688 7.78 11.15 -19.30
CA SER A 688 8.55 10.86 -20.50
C SER A 688 7.80 11.30 -21.76
N ASN A 689 8.43 11.18 -22.93
CA ASN A 689 7.76 11.47 -24.21
C ASN A 689 6.51 10.59 -24.44
N SER A 690 6.49 9.37 -23.90
CA SER A 690 5.34 8.45 -23.97
C SER A 690 4.36 8.59 -22.81
N ASN A 691 4.72 9.34 -21.77
CA ASN A 691 3.89 9.63 -20.60
C ASN A 691 4.04 11.12 -20.21
N PRO A 692 3.69 12.06 -21.12
CA PRO A 692 3.87 13.47 -20.87
C PRO A 692 2.85 13.97 -19.84
N VAL A 693 3.18 15.06 -19.15
CA VAL A 693 2.20 15.78 -18.33
C VAL A 693 1.15 16.40 -19.24
N VAL A 694 -0.12 16.15 -18.96
CA VAL A 694 -1.26 16.71 -19.70
C VAL A 694 -2.22 17.40 -18.73
N SER A 695 -3.14 18.23 -19.25
CA SER A 695 -4.23 18.75 -18.41
C SER A 695 -5.08 17.61 -17.85
N CYS A 696 -5.49 17.72 -16.58
CA CYS A 696 -6.40 16.78 -15.93
C CYS A 696 -7.71 16.59 -16.70
N SER A 697 -8.16 17.60 -17.44
CA SER A 697 -9.34 17.51 -18.32
C SER A 697 -9.20 16.50 -19.46
N ASN A 698 -7.97 16.14 -19.85
CA ASN A 698 -7.67 15.12 -20.86
C ASN A 698 -7.52 13.71 -20.26
N ILE A 699 -7.55 13.57 -18.93
CA ILE A 699 -7.51 12.29 -18.23
C ILE A 699 -8.95 11.85 -17.98
N ARG A 700 -9.26 10.60 -18.36
CA ARG A 700 -10.62 10.06 -18.29
C ARG A 700 -11.13 10.04 -16.85
N GLU A 701 -12.40 10.40 -16.68
CA GLU A 701 -13.16 10.26 -15.44
C GLU A 701 -14.09 9.05 -15.46
N VAL A 702 -14.45 8.62 -14.25
CA VAL A 702 -15.58 7.73 -13.99
C VAL A 702 -16.88 8.55 -14.08
N ASP A 703 -17.74 8.20 -15.04
CA ASP A 703 -19.03 8.87 -15.22
C ASP A 703 -20.09 8.30 -14.27
N LEU A 704 -20.39 9.04 -13.20
CA LEU A 704 -21.40 8.65 -12.20
C LEU A 704 -22.84 8.64 -12.75
N SER A 705 -23.11 9.14 -13.97
CA SER A 705 -24.44 9.07 -14.57
C SER A 705 -24.95 7.63 -14.75
N LYS A 706 -24.05 6.64 -14.76
CA LYS A 706 -24.40 5.20 -14.81
C LYS A 706 -24.96 4.66 -13.49
N TRP A 707 -25.00 5.47 -12.43
CA TRP A 707 -25.62 5.15 -11.14
C TRP A 707 -26.97 5.85 -10.91
N ILE A 708 -27.54 6.50 -11.94
CA ILE A 708 -28.91 7.02 -11.84
C ILE A 708 -29.89 5.86 -11.62
N ASP A 709 -30.66 5.95 -10.54
CA ASP A 709 -31.67 4.95 -10.17
C ASP A 709 -32.92 5.08 -11.06
N GLN A 710 -32.94 4.28 -12.13
CA GLN A 710 -34.02 4.28 -13.10
C GLN A 710 -35.36 3.78 -12.56
N LYS A 711 -35.39 3.11 -11.39
CA LYS A 711 -36.64 2.55 -10.84
C LYS A 711 -37.67 3.61 -10.51
N VAL A 712 -37.22 4.82 -10.13
CA VAL A 712 -38.09 5.96 -9.83
C VAL A 712 -38.77 6.51 -11.10
N TYR A 713 -38.09 6.47 -12.25
CA TYR A 713 -38.66 6.93 -13.52
C TYR A 713 -39.65 5.93 -14.12
N LEU A 714 -39.51 4.63 -13.81
CA LEU A 714 -40.43 3.58 -14.24
C LEU A 714 -41.73 3.54 -13.42
N THR A 715 -41.69 3.93 -12.14
CA THR A 715 -42.90 4.03 -11.29
C THR A 715 -43.68 5.34 -11.50
N ALA A 716 -43.05 6.35 -12.12
CA ALA A 716 -43.67 7.63 -12.46
C ALA A 716 -44.34 7.66 -13.86
N ALA A 717 -44.24 6.60 -14.66
CA ALA A 717 -44.97 6.50 -15.93
C ALA A 717 -46.49 6.44 -15.64
N PRO A 718 -47.31 7.37 -16.17
CA PRO A 718 -48.75 7.29 -15.99
C PRO A 718 -49.25 5.98 -16.60
N LEU A 719 -50.02 5.22 -15.83
CA LEU A 719 -50.90 4.18 -16.39
C LEU A 719 -51.77 4.86 -17.45
N HIS A 720 -51.41 4.70 -18.72
CA HIS A 720 -52.31 4.97 -19.82
C HIS A 720 -53.50 4.02 -19.67
N TYR A 721 -54.54 4.48 -18.99
CA TYR A 721 -55.87 3.91 -19.12
C TYR A 721 -56.31 4.17 -20.56
N GLY A 722 -56.15 3.16 -21.41
CA GLY A 722 -56.76 3.14 -22.73
C GLY A 722 -58.28 3.29 -22.60
N LYS A 723 -58.84 4.19 -23.40
CA LYS A 723 -60.24 4.13 -23.83
C LYS A 723 -60.27 3.64 -25.27
#